data_AF-A0A0B4RA53-F1
#
_entry.id   AF-A0A0B4RA53-F1
#
_cell.length_a   1.000
_cell.length_b   1.000
_cell.length_c   1.000
_cell.angle_alpha   90.00
_cell.angle_beta   90.00
_cell.angle_gamma   90.00
#
_symmetry.space_group_name_H-M   'P 1'
#
loop_
_entity.id
_entity.type
_entity.pdbx_description
1 polymer ?
#
loop_
_entity_poly.entity_id
_entity_poly.type
_entity_poly.pdbx_seq_one_letter_code
_entity_poly.pdbx_strand_id
1 'polypeptide(L)'
;MREKFNYWLGKAEETTDKLTSTKWFKRMSITTGVLWNLALIFAIALVTIGVFAASVGAGYFASLVDEEKLRSEDEMRGEIYSYGETTEMYFANDVYIGKVQTDLERKETTLPNISKTAINAVLATEDEYFMEHEGIVPKAIFRGLLQDVSNSDTQTGGSTLTQQLIKNQILTNEVSYERKAKEILLAMRLEKFMTKDEIMEAYLNIIPYGRNSSGANIAGIETAANGLFNKSAKDLSLPEAAFIAGIPKAPFFYTPYNSYGELKDEAGLQPGLDRMKTVLFRMREADYITQQEYDEAISFNIVKSFRQNEKRSRENNPYVTTELEKRAVRIIMDVLAKEDGLDPITLKENNKLYEEYAILADRAVRSNGYRIHSTINKELYLAHEKAKDAYTRYGTELTIPSKDKDGNEITKKLPVQVGSMMIENKTGRILSFVGGRDHEIEELNHATQAYRSIGSTVKPLLVYGPALDLGVIGAGSPVVDIKFTIQDNGKPWTPSNFVPTSEQGIMSARDALAQSQNLPALRLFGQIREKMPINYLINAGFSQVEEISNGYPSTALGGGVEGSVEELTSGYATLANGGKKVEPYMIQRIEDADGNIIFEHEVVEKEIYSPQTAYILTDMLRDVFKTDRGTANRANSLLNFKADFAGKTGTTQETKDVWLVGYNPNITMSLWLGYDSEKYSLDNFPNANLQPSVRVNQLWASLMNTTYQTVPELVGATSTFKQPDGVVTKSFCGISGLAPDAACKNAGLVRSDLFNAKAMLPTEKDDSFTSGSYTTIGGKRFAVLSSTPSDFISGGGLGVSQKYIDRIMSPFGGDASKLFPGNSKFASVVASATFKADGAAPGGVQASISGKTISWTNSGSNDVVGYRVYKDGSRVASISEAKSNSYTANGPGSYSVVAVDITGKQSAASNSVSIAAPKPEPKPEPKPDPEPEKEPEKEPEKEPEKEPEKEPEKEPEKEPEKEPEPKPEPKPEPKPEPKPEPKPDPKPDPKPDPKPDKPEKPDPKPDKPAEGDAA
;
A
#
# COMPACT_ATOMS: atom_id res chain seq x y z
N MET A 1 -43.03 89.23 -43.86
CA MET A 1 -42.10 88.89 -42.75
C MET A 1 -40.90 89.85 -42.68
N ARG A 2 -40.20 90.09 -43.79
CA ARG A 2 -39.03 91.01 -43.85
C ARG A 2 -39.35 92.46 -43.44
N GLU A 3 -40.52 92.99 -43.80
CA GLU A 3 -40.95 94.34 -43.40
C GLU A 3 -41.33 94.45 -41.91
N LYS A 4 -41.93 93.42 -41.32
CA LYS A 4 -42.21 93.37 -39.88
C LYS A 4 -40.93 93.26 -39.05
N PHE A 5 -39.94 92.52 -39.57
CA PHE A 5 -38.61 92.40 -38.96
C PHE A 5 -37.84 93.72 -39.04
N ASN A 6 -37.86 94.40 -40.19
CA ASN A 6 -37.24 95.72 -40.34
C ASN A 6 -37.95 96.81 -39.52
N TYR A 7 -39.28 96.74 -39.37
CA TYR A 7 -40.02 97.64 -38.47
C TYR A 7 -39.65 97.40 -37.00
N TRP A 8 -39.49 96.15 -36.58
CA TRP A 8 -39.04 95.82 -35.22
C TRP A 8 -37.58 96.19 -34.96
N LEU A 9 -36.70 96.01 -35.96
CA LEU A 9 -35.29 96.47 -35.91
C LEU A 9 -35.19 97.99 -35.84
N GLY A 10 -35.93 98.71 -36.68
CA GLY A 10 -35.95 100.18 -36.64
C GLY A 10 -36.51 100.71 -35.32
N LYS A 11 -37.54 100.05 -34.76
CA LYS A 11 -38.10 100.41 -33.46
C LYS A 11 -37.16 100.04 -32.31
N ALA A 12 -36.40 98.96 -32.43
CA ALA A 12 -35.37 98.58 -31.46
C ALA A 12 -34.22 99.58 -31.46
N GLU A 13 -33.68 99.95 -32.63
CA GLU A 13 -32.63 100.96 -32.80
C GLU A 13 -33.05 102.32 -32.23
N GLU A 14 -34.26 102.79 -32.56
CA GLU A 14 -34.79 104.06 -32.07
C GLU A 14 -35.01 104.06 -30.54
N THR A 15 -35.29 102.89 -29.95
CA THR A 15 -35.43 102.73 -28.49
C THR A 15 -34.05 102.68 -27.80
N THR A 16 -33.05 102.03 -28.39
CA THR A 16 -31.66 102.05 -27.91
C THR A 16 -31.01 103.43 -28.03
N ASP A 17 -31.29 104.20 -29.07
CA ASP A 17 -30.77 105.56 -29.23
C ASP A 17 -31.43 106.57 -28.27
N LYS A 18 -32.71 106.38 -27.94
CA LYS A 18 -33.39 107.14 -26.88
C LYS A 18 -32.87 106.79 -25.48
N LEU A 19 -32.54 105.53 -25.20
CA LEU A 19 -31.95 105.13 -23.92
C LEU A 19 -30.50 105.59 -23.77
N THR A 20 -29.69 105.53 -24.82
CA THR A 20 -28.26 105.88 -24.76
C THR A 20 -27.98 107.39 -24.77
N SER A 21 -28.95 108.24 -25.17
CA SER A 21 -28.81 109.71 -25.22
C SER A 21 -29.18 110.45 -23.92
N THR A 22 -29.70 109.77 -22.89
CA THR A 22 -29.99 110.39 -21.57
C THR A 22 -28.75 110.44 -20.67
N LYS A 23 -28.54 111.57 -19.96
CA LYS A 23 -27.36 111.81 -19.09
C LYS A 23 -27.13 110.74 -18.00
N TRP A 24 -28.15 109.94 -17.66
CA TRP A 24 -28.08 108.84 -16.70
C TRP A 24 -27.40 107.58 -17.29
N PHE A 25 -27.60 107.27 -18.58
CA PHE A 25 -27.06 106.05 -19.21
C PHE A 25 -25.55 106.13 -19.49
N LYS A 26 -25.01 107.34 -19.73
CA LYS A 26 -23.54 107.55 -19.80
C LYS A 26 -22.82 107.24 -18.47
N ARG A 27 -23.52 107.26 -17.33
CA ARG A 27 -22.96 106.83 -16.03
C ARG A 27 -23.16 105.33 -15.74
N MET A 28 -24.05 104.65 -16.46
CA MET A 28 -24.39 103.23 -16.26
C MET A 28 -23.69 102.26 -17.23
N SER A 29 -23.14 102.77 -18.34
CA SER A 29 -22.34 101.96 -19.30
C SER A 29 -21.03 101.44 -18.72
N ILE A 30 -20.46 102.14 -17.74
CA ILE A 30 -19.22 101.72 -17.07
C ILE A 30 -19.52 100.60 -16.06
N THR A 31 -20.59 100.69 -15.28
CA THR A 31 -20.92 99.67 -14.27
C THR A 31 -21.43 98.36 -14.88
N THR A 32 -22.21 98.42 -15.96
CA THR A 32 -22.65 97.20 -16.70
C THR A 32 -21.51 96.57 -17.50
N GLY A 33 -20.62 97.37 -18.11
CA GLY A 33 -19.41 96.87 -18.76
C GLY A 33 -18.42 96.23 -17.77
N VAL A 34 -18.26 96.80 -16.58
CA VAL A 34 -17.44 96.22 -15.50
C VAL A 34 -18.06 94.92 -14.97
N LEU A 35 -19.37 94.86 -14.74
CA LEU A 35 -20.04 93.62 -14.33
C LEU A 35 -19.98 92.53 -15.40
N TRP A 36 -20.13 92.87 -16.68
CA TRP A 36 -19.97 91.91 -17.78
C TRP A 36 -18.54 91.42 -17.91
N ASN A 37 -17.55 92.31 -17.85
CA ASN A 37 -16.13 91.92 -17.86
C ASN A 37 -15.76 91.09 -16.63
N LEU A 38 -16.30 91.37 -15.44
CA LEU A 38 -16.12 90.54 -14.25
C LEU A 38 -16.79 89.16 -14.41
N ALA A 39 -17.99 89.09 -14.99
CA ALA A 39 -18.65 87.82 -15.30
C ALA A 39 -17.86 87.01 -16.34
N LEU A 40 -17.27 87.68 -17.33
CA LEU A 40 -16.47 87.06 -18.39
C LEU A 40 -15.10 86.59 -17.87
N ILE A 41 -14.45 87.37 -17.00
CA ILE A 41 -13.25 86.95 -16.25
C ILE A 41 -13.57 85.76 -15.36
N PHE A 42 -14.71 85.78 -14.67
CA PHE A 42 -15.15 84.66 -13.83
C PHE A 42 -15.44 83.40 -14.66
N ALA A 43 -16.08 83.54 -15.82
CA ALA A 43 -16.31 82.43 -16.75
C ALA A 43 -14.99 81.87 -17.32
N ILE A 44 -14.05 82.74 -17.72
CA ILE A 44 -12.72 82.33 -18.17
C ILE A 44 -11.97 81.64 -17.04
N ALA A 45 -12.02 82.17 -15.82
CA ALA A 45 -11.40 81.57 -14.65
C ALA A 45 -11.99 80.18 -14.36
N LEU A 46 -13.32 80.03 -14.42
CA LEU A 46 -13.99 78.74 -14.26
C LEU A 46 -13.60 77.75 -15.35
N VAL A 47 -13.54 78.17 -16.61
CA VAL A 47 -13.11 77.30 -17.72
C VAL A 47 -11.64 76.92 -17.55
N THR A 48 -10.77 77.88 -17.19
CA THR A 48 -9.33 77.63 -17.00
C THR A 48 -9.09 76.69 -15.82
N ILE A 49 -9.78 76.90 -14.70
CA ILE A 49 -9.75 76.01 -13.53
C ILE A 49 -10.30 74.62 -13.90
N GLY A 50 -11.38 74.56 -14.67
CA GLY A 50 -11.96 73.30 -15.17
C GLY A 50 -11.00 72.53 -16.07
N VAL A 51 -10.35 73.20 -17.02
CA VAL A 51 -9.33 72.60 -17.91
C VAL A 51 -8.11 72.15 -17.11
N PHE A 52 -7.64 72.97 -16.16
CA PHE A 52 -6.53 72.60 -15.29
C PHE A 52 -6.87 71.36 -14.44
N ALA A 53 -8.04 71.33 -13.79
CA ALA A 53 -8.51 70.20 -13.01
C ALA A 53 -8.65 68.93 -13.87
N ALA A 54 -9.20 69.05 -15.08
CA ALA A 54 -9.30 67.94 -16.03
C ALA A 54 -7.92 67.43 -16.46
N SER A 55 -6.96 68.33 -16.72
CA SER A 55 -5.60 67.99 -17.13
C SER A 55 -4.82 67.29 -16.02
N VAL A 56 -4.92 67.79 -14.78
CA VAL A 56 -4.34 67.14 -13.59
C VAL A 56 -4.97 65.77 -13.37
N GLY A 57 -6.29 65.66 -13.47
CA GLY A 57 -7.01 64.38 -13.33
C GLY A 57 -6.62 63.36 -14.39
N ALA A 58 -6.51 63.78 -15.65
CA ALA A 58 -6.08 62.90 -16.75
C ALA A 58 -4.61 62.48 -16.59
N GLY A 59 -3.72 63.38 -16.19
CA GLY A 59 -2.32 63.06 -15.90
C GLY A 59 -2.16 62.08 -14.74
N TYR A 60 -2.94 62.28 -13.66
CA TYR A 60 -2.97 61.36 -12.53
C TYR A 60 -3.51 59.98 -12.92
N PHE A 61 -4.61 59.92 -13.67
CA PHE A 61 -5.13 58.65 -14.19
C PHE A 61 -4.10 57.93 -15.06
N ALA A 62 -3.42 58.64 -15.97
CA ALA A 62 -2.37 58.06 -16.81
C ALA A 62 -1.21 57.49 -15.97
N SER A 63 -0.80 58.17 -14.89
CA SER A 63 0.23 57.66 -13.97
C SER A 63 -0.19 56.45 -13.14
N LEU A 64 -1.49 56.15 -13.04
CA LEU A 64 -2.00 54.97 -12.33
C LEU A 64 -2.13 53.73 -13.24
N VAL A 65 -1.96 53.89 -14.56
CA VAL A 65 -2.14 52.82 -15.54
C VAL A 65 -0.93 52.67 -16.48
N ASP A 66 0.17 53.37 -16.21
CA ASP A 66 1.37 53.39 -17.07
C ASP A 66 2.12 52.05 -17.10
N GLU A 67 2.10 51.31 -15.99
CA GLU A 67 2.66 49.96 -15.88
C GLU A 67 1.73 48.86 -16.43
N GLU A 68 0.50 49.20 -16.83
CA GLU A 68 -0.46 48.22 -17.34
C GLU A 68 -0.09 47.78 -18.76
N LYS A 69 0.22 46.50 -18.94
CA LYS A 69 0.54 45.94 -20.26
C LYS A 69 -0.66 46.06 -21.20
N LEU A 70 -0.39 46.49 -22.44
CA LEU A 70 -1.37 46.50 -23.51
C LEU A 70 -1.71 45.06 -23.93
N ARG A 71 -2.69 44.44 -23.28
CA ARG A 71 -3.20 43.12 -23.65
C ARG A 71 -3.86 43.16 -25.03
N SER A 72 -3.59 42.15 -25.83
CA SER A 72 -4.27 41.86 -27.10
C SER A 72 -5.71 41.38 -26.86
N GLU A 73 -6.49 41.31 -27.94
CA GLU A 73 -7.85 40.75 -27.89
C GLU A 73 -7.83 39.29 -27.45
N ASP A 74 -6.97 38.46 -28.06
CA ASP A 74 -6.86 37.05 -27.74
C ASP A 74 -6.43 36.80 -26.28
N GLU A 75 -5.48 37.59 -25.75
CA GLU A 75 -5.06 37.50 -24.34
C GLU A 75 -6.21 37.85 -23.39
N MET A 76 -6.92 38.96 -23.60
CA MET A 76 -8.03 39.32 -22.71
C MET A 76 -9.20 38.34 -22.82
N ARG A 77 -9.52 37.88 -24.03
CA ARG A 77 -10.57 36.85 -24.21
C ARG A 77 -10.15 35.56 -23.52
N GLY A 78 -8.90 35.12 -23.65
CA GLY A 78 -8.37 33.95 -22.94
C GLY A 78 -8.45 34.08 -21.41
N GLU A 79 -8.08 35.26 -20.86
CA GLU A 79 -8.19 35.53 -19.42
C GLU A 79 -9.67 35.57 -18.95
N ILE A 80 -10.59 36.13 -19.74
CA ILE A 80 -12.03 36.21 -19.38
C ILE A 80 -12.74 34.86 -19.50
N TYR A 81 -12.48 34.10 -20.56
CA TYR A 81 -13.09 32.79 -20.81
C TYR A 81 -12.38 31.65 -20.08
N SER A 82 -11.41 31.94 -19.23
CA SER A 82 -10.80 30.95 -18.32
C SER A 82 -11.77 30.61 -17.18
N TYR A 83 -12.88 29.96 -17.53
CA TYR A 83 -13.86 29.46 -16.58
C TYR A 83 -13.27 28.22 -15.93
N GLY A 84 -12.55 28.41 -14.83
CA GLY A 84 -12.00 27.25 -14.16
C GLY A 84 -13.12 26.27 -13.75
N GLU A 85 -13.17 25.09 -14.39
CA GLU A 85 -14.11 24.02 -14.08
C GLU A 85 -13.52 23.09 -13.02
N THR A 86 -14.40 22.58 -12.15
CA THR A 86 -13.95 21.68 -11.10
C THR A 86 -13.73 20.27 -11.63
N THR A 87 -12.50 19.78 -11.51
CA THR A 87 -12.11 18.41 -11.85
C THR A 87 -12.95 17.35 -11.14
N GLU A 88 -13.29 16.29 -11.87
CA GLU A 88 -14.06 15.15 -11.43
C GLU A 88 -13.19 13.89 -11.30
N MET A 89 -13.55 13.03 -10.36
CA MET A 89 -12.86 11.76 -10.09
C MET A 89 -13.81 10.59 -10.26
N TYR A 90 -13.27 9.50 -10.80
CA TYR A 90 -14.01 8.28 -11.11
C TYR A 90 -13.26 7.05 -10.59
N PHE A 91 -14.00 6.10 -10.02
CA PHE A 91 -13.57 4.72 -9.83
C PHE A 91 -13.36 4.04 -11.19
N ALA A 92 -12.86 2.81 -11.18
CA ALA A 92 -12.83 1.98 -12.38
C ALA A 92 -14.22 1.86 -13.02
N ASN A 93 -14.25 1.66 -14.34
CA ASN A 93 -15.47 1.59 -15.16
C ASN A 93 -16.32 2.86 -15.09
N ASP A 94 -15.66 4.03 -15.01
CA ASP A 94 -16.27 5.36 -15.08
C ASP A 94 -17.35 5.60 -14.00
N VAL A 95 -17.21 4.95 -12.83
CA VAL A 95 -18.15 5.14 -11.72
C VAL A 95 -17.76 6.38 -10.93
N TYR A 96 -18.59 7.42 -10.99
CA TYR A 96 -18.34 8.70 -10.34
C TYR A 96 -18.05 8.59 -8.83
N ILE A 97 -16.96 9.24 -8.38
CA ILE A 97 -16.57 9.43 -6.97
C ILE A 97 -17.09 10.78 -6.49
N GLY A 98 -16.80 11.83 -7.26
CA GLY A 98 -17.05 13.20 -6.87
C GLY A 98 -16.03 14.18 -7.42
N LYS A 99 -16.14 15.43 -6.99
CA LYS A 99 -15.27 16.53 -7.42
C LYS A 99 -14.04 16.68 -6.54
N VAL A 100 -12.94 17.15 -7.13
CA VAL A 100 -11.74 17.62 -6.42
C VAL A 100 -12.12 18.83 -5.58
N GLN A 101 -11.53 18.95 -4.41
CA GLN A 101 -11.78 20.11 -3.55
C GLN A 101 -11.16 21.38 -4.16
N THR A 102 -11.99 22.39 -4.41
CA THR A 102 -11.56 23.68 -4.96
C THR A 102 -11.94 24.83 -4.05
N ASP A 103 -11.22 25.94 -4.17
CA ASP A 103 -11.58 27.18 -3.47
C ASP A 103 -12.92 27.75 -3.96
N LEU A 104 -13.30 27.43 -5.18
CA LEU A 104 -14.57 27.76 -5.81
C LEU A 104 -15.02 26.64 -6.76
N GLU A 105 -16.25 26.14 -6.59
CA GLU A 105 -16.90 25.24 -7.54
C GLU A 105 -17.59 26.05 -8.64
N ARG A 106 -17.41 25.63 -9.89
CA ARG A 106 -18.04 26.24 -11.07
C ARG A 106 -18.44 25.18 -12.09
N LYS A 107 -19.42 25.52 -12.90
CA LYS A 107 -19.89 24.76 -14.07
C LYS A 107 -20.27 25.79 -15.12
N GLU A 108 -19.68 25.70 -16.30
CA GLU A 108 -19.99 26.61 -17.38
C GLU A 108 -21.42 26.40 -17.90
N THR A 109 -22.06 27.48 -18.31
CA THR A 109 -23.30 27.45 -19.10
C THR A 109 -23.29 28.57 -20.13
N THR A 110 -24.01 28.37 -21.22
CA THR A 110 -24.20 29.40 -22.26
C THR A 110 -25.41 30.28 -21.93
N LEU A 111 -25.40 31.55 -22.34
CA LEU A 111 -26.46 32.52 -22.10
C LEU A 111 -27.88 32.05 -22.49
N PRO A 112 -28.10 31.31 -23.60
CA PRO A 112 -29.42 30.76 -23.94
C PRO A 112 -29.95 29.70 -22.96
N ASN A 113 -29.07 29.12 -22.14
CA ASN A 113 -29.41 28.16 -21.10
C ASN A 113 -29.60 28.81 -19.72
N ILE A 114 -29.78 30.13 -19.68
CA ILE A 114 -30.09 30.90 -18.48
C ILE A 114 -31.49 31.49 -18.61
N SER A 115 -32.30 31.40 -17.56
CA SER A 115 -33.65 31.97 -17.54
C SER A 115 -33.61 33.48 -17.84
N LYS A 116 -34.47 33.94 -18.75
CA LYS A 116 -34.56 35.38 -19.06
C LYS A 116 -34.90 36.20 -17.82
N THR A 117 -35.68 35.63 -16.90
CA THR A 117 -36.00 36.24 -15.61
C THR A 117 -34.76 36.46 -14.75
N ALA A 118 -33.80 35.53 -14.75
CA ALA A 118 -32.55 35.67 -14.03
C ALA A 118 -31.65 36.75 -14.64
N ILE A 119 -31.55 36.81 -15.98
CA ILE A 119 -30.82 37.87 -16.68
C ILE A 119 -31.42 39.24 -16.34
N ASN A 120 -32.74 39.37 -16.42
CA ASN A 120 -33.45 40.61 -16.09
C ASN A 120 -33.26 41.00 -14.61
N ALA A 121 -33.22 40.03 -13.68
CA ALA A 121 -33.00 40.28 -12.26
C ALA A 121 -31.60 40.86 -11.98
N VAL A 122 -30.58 40.32 -12.65
CA VAL A 122 -29.20 40.81 -12.57
C VAL A 122 -29.11 42.21 -13.17
N LEU A 123 -29.66 42.43 -14.37
CA LEU A 123 -29.69 43.76 -15.00
C LEU A 123 -30.37 44.81 -14.11
N ALA A 124 -31.57 44.52 -13.60
CA ALA A 124 -32.31 45.46 -12.75
C ALA A 124 -31.57 45.83 -11.46
N THR A 125 -30.67 44.98 -10.96
CA THR A 125 -30.06 45.13 -9.64
C THR A 125 -28.62 45.62 -9.70
N GLU A 126 -27.82 45.04 -10.60
CA GLU A 126 -26.38 45.27 -10.68
C GLU A 126 -26.04 46.35 -11.72
N ASP A 127 -26.74 46.39 -12.87
CA ASP A 127 -26.43 47.33 -13.95
C ASP A 127 -27.61 47.54 -14.93
N GLU A 128 -28.52 48.45 -14.58
CA GLU A 128 -29.75 48.72 -15.34
C GLU A 128 -29.46 49.24 -16.76
N TYR A 129 -28.37 50.00 -16.92
CA TYR A 129 -27.97 50.63 -18.18
C TYR A 129 -26.89 49.84 -18.92
N PHE A 130 -26.71 48.55 -18.58
CA PHE A 130 -25.68 47.70 -19.17
C PHE A 130 -25.69 47.72 -20.69
N MET A 131 -26.86 47.75 -21.31
CA MET A 131 -26.99 47.75 -22.77
C MET A 131 -26.66 49.10 -23.42
N GLU A 132 -26.50 50.18 -22.64
CA GLU A 132 -26.31 51.55 -23.15
C GLU A 132 -24.87 52.06 -23.04
N HIS A 133 -24.14 51.67 -21.99
CA HIS A 133 -22.81 52.21 -21.72
C HIS A 133 -21.69 51.43 -22.42
N GLU A 134 -20.50 52.03 -22.56
CA GLU A 134 -19.29 51.37 -23.12
C GLU A 134 -18.28 51.06 -21.99
N GLY A 135 -18.61 50.09 -21.14
CA GLY A 135 -17.77 49.64 -20.01
C GLY A 135 -17.89 50.43 -18.72
N ILE A 136 -18.19 51.73 -18.76
CA ILE A 136 -18.36 52.59 -17.57
C ILE A 136 -19.57 53.50 -17.67
N VAL A 137 -20.12 53.90 -16.52
CA VAL A 137 -21.16 54.94 -16.43
C VAL A 137 -20.55 56.25 -15.88
N PRO A 138 -20.22 57.25 -16.74
CA PRO A 138 -19.49 58.45 -16.30
C PRO A 138 -20.19 59.23 -15.19
N LYS A 139 -21.53 59.29 -15.23
CA LYS A 139 -22.34 59.93 -14.18
C LYS A 139 -22.20 59.25 -12.82
N ALA A 140 -22.00 57.92 -12.81
CA ALA A 140 -21.83 57.16 -11.57
C ALA A 140 -20.44 57.38 -10.96
N ILE A 141 -19.40 57.46 -11.80
CA ILE A 141 -18.03 57.79 -11.36
C ILE A 141 -17.98 59.20 -10.73
N PHE A 142 -18.56 60.19 -11.40
CA PHE A 142 -18.58 61.57 -10.88
C PHE A 142 -19.41 61.69 -9.59
N ARG A 143 -20.52 60.95 -9.50
CA ARG A 143 -21.33 60.87 -8.28
C ARG A 143 -20.56 60.23 -7.12
N GLY A 144 -19.83 59.14 -7.38
CA GLY A 144 -18.99 58.48 -6.38
C GLY A 144 -17.90 59.40 -5.85
N LEU A 145 -17.20 60.11 -6.74
CA LEU A 145 -16.21 61.12 -6.37
C LEU A 145 -16.80 62.24 -5.47
N LEU A 146 -17.99 62.75 -5.81
CA LEU A 146 -18.66 63.76 -4.97
C LEU A 146 -19.09 63.20 -3.61
N GLN A 147 -19.56 61.94 -3.56
CA GLN A 147 -19.93 61.26 -2.32
C GLN A 147 -18.73 61.08 -1.40
N ASP A 148 -17.59 60.64 -1.93
CA ASP A 148 -16.33 60.47 -1.18
C ASP A 148 -15.79 61.80 -0.65
N VAL A 149 -15.84 62.88 -1.44
CA VAL A 149 -15.43 64.22 -0.99
C VAL A 149 -16.39 64.79 0.05
N SER A 150 -17.66 64.39 0.03
CA SER A 150 -18.70 64.86 0.95
C SER A 150 -18.83 64.06 2.25
N ASN A 151 -18.06 62.99 2.45
CA ASN A 151 -18.22 62.03 3.57
C ASN A 151 -19.66 61.52 3.72
N SER A 152 -20.29 61.11 2.62
CA SER A 152 -21.65 60.54 2.68
C SER A 152 -21.65 59.14 3.34
N ASP A 153 -22.54 58.91 4.30
CA ASP A 153 -22.74 57.60 4.97
C ASP A 153 -23.27 56.49 4.03
N THR A 154 -23.66 56.84 2.78
CA THR A 154 -24.18 55.90 1.78
C THR A 154 -23.43 56.05 0.45
N GLN A 155 -22.43 55.20 0.24
CA GLN A 155 -21.81 55.04 -1.08
C GLN A 155 -22.75 54.26 -2.01
N THR A 156 -23.23 54.92 -3.07
CA THR A 156 -23.97 54.22 -4.13
C THR A 156 -23.00 53.43 -5.00
N GLY A 157 -23.19 52.11 -5.11
CA GLY A 157 -22.37 51.22 -5.94
C GLY A 157 -22.48 51.61 -7.42
N GLY A 158 -21.42 52.24 -7.94
CA GLY A 158 -21.37 52.75 -9.31
C GLY A 158 -20.51 51.94 -10.27
N SER A 159 -20.26 50.65 -9.97
CA SER A 159 -19.44 49.79 -10.83
C SER A 159 -20.32 48.96 -11.77
N THR A 160 -19.99 48.94 -13.06
CA THR A 160 -20.72 48.19 -14.11
C THR A 160 -20.45 46.70 -14.04
N LEU A 161 -21.25 45.88 -14.73
CA LEU A 161 -21.00 44.43 -14.85
C LEU A 161 -19.61 44.15 -15.44
N THR A 162 -19.21 44.90 -16.47
CA THR A 162 -17.90 44.78 -17.13
C THR A 162 -16.76 45.10 -16.16
N GLN A 163 -16.93 46.13 -15.33
CA GLN A 163 -15.97 46.46 -14.28
C GLN A 163 -15.86 45.36 -13.22
N GLN A 164 -16.99 44.77 -12.82
CA GLN A 164 -17.00 43.63 -11.90
C GLN A 164 -16.32 42.40 -12.52
N LEU A 165 -16.55 42.13 -13.81
CA LEU A 165 -15.93 41.02 -14.54
C LEU A 165 -14.39 41.16 -14.58
N ILE A 166 -13.89 42.33 -14.98
CA ILE A 166 -12.45 42.65 -14.99
C ILE A 166 -11.83 42.48 -13.60
N LYS A 167 -12.51 42.97 -12.57
CA LYS A 167 -12.06 42.85 -11.18
C LYS A 167 -11.89 41.37 -10.75
N ASN A 168 -12.75 40.47 -11.23
CA ASN A 168 -12.74 39.07 -10.80
C ASN A 168 -11.81 38.15 -11.62
N GLN A 169 -11.48 38.50 -12.88
CA GLN A 169 -10.65 37.65 -13.74
C GLN A 169 -9.25 38.19 -14.02
N ILE A 170 -9.12 39.50 -14.27
CA ILE A 170 -7.86 40.07 -14.78
C ILE A 170 -7.05 40.72 -13.66
N LEU A 171 -7.73 41.36 -12.70
CA LEU A 171 -7.08 42.11 -11.63
C LEU A 171 -7.01 41.31 -10.32
N THR A 172 -6.07 41.70 -9.46
CA THR A 172 -5.94 41.16 -8.11
C THR A 172 -6.99 41.79 -7.16
N ASN A 173 -7.24 41.13 -6.03
CA ASN A 173 -8.24 41.56 -5.03
C ASN A 173 -7.80 42.74 -4.13
N GLU A 174 -6.69 43.43 -4.43
CA GLU A 174 -6.22 44.57 -3.63
C GLU A 174 -7.23 45.73 -3.65
N VAL A 175 -7.23 46.65 -2.68
CA VAL A 175 -8.11 47.82 -2.72
C VAL A 175 -7.23 49.08 -2.86
N SER A 176 -6.95 49.47 -4.10
CA SER A 176 -6.12 50.63 -4.44
C SER A 176 -6.81 51.53 -5.48
N TYR A 177 -6.51 52.83 -5.45
CA TYR A 177 -6.93 53.77 -6.50
C TYR A 177 -6.34 53.38 -7.86
N GLU A 178 -5.13 52.82 -7.85
CA GLU A 178 -4.43 52.29 -9.02
C GLU A 178 -5.21 51.16 -9.68
N ARG A 179 -5.58 50.13 -8.91
CA ARG A 179 -6.43 49.04 -9.40
C ARG A 179 -7.75 49.57 -9.94
N LYS A 180 -8.38 50.56 -9.30
CA LYS A 180 -9.65 51.11 -9.79
C LYS A 180 -9.49 51.85 -11.12
N ALA A 181 -8.38 52.53 -11.36
CA ALA A 181 -8.06 53.13 -12.64
C ALA A 181 -7.82 52.07 -13.73
N LYS A 182 -7.07 51.00 -13.40
CA LYS A 182 -6.87 49.83 -14.28
C LYS A 182 -8.20 49.14 -14.61
N GLU A 183 -9.10 48.99 -13.63
CA GLU A 183 -10.44 48.39 -13.81
C GLU A 183 -11.28 49.21 -14.81
N ILE A 184 -11.26 50.54 -14.72
CA ILE A 184 -11.94 51.44 -15.68
C ILE A 184 -11.35 51.27 -17.08
N LEU A 185 -10.02 51.33 -17.22
CA LEU A 185 -9.33 51.24 -18.51
C LEU A 185 -9.60 49.90 -19.20
N LEU A 186 -9.44 48.80 -18.46
CA LEU A 186 -9.63 47.45 -18.97
C LEU A 186 -11.10 47.15 -19.26
N ALA A 187 -12.04 47.65 -18.47
CA ALA A 187 -13.48 47.48 -18.76
C ALA A 187 -13.88 48.19 -20.07
N MET A 188 -13.41 49.42 -20.29
CA MET A 188 -13.63 50.11 -21.56
C MET A 188 -12.98 49.39 -22.74
N ARG A 189 -11.80 48.80 -22.54
CA ARG A 189 -11.10 48.02 -23.57
C ARG A 189 -11.82 46.71 -23.87
N LEU A 190 -12.29 45.99 -22.86
CA LEU A 190 -12.98 44.72 -23.01
C LEU A 190 -14.27 44.86 -23.83
N GLU A 191 -15.03 45.93 -23.64
CA GLU A 191 -16.23 46.20 -24.44
C GLU A 191 -15.96 46.56 -25.90
N LYS A 192 -14.70 46.82 -26.29
CA LYS A 192 -14.33 46.90 -27.70
C LYS A 192 -14.05 45.54 -28.32
N PHE A 193 -13.77 44.52 -27.51
CA PHE A 193 -13.35 43.19 -27.94
C PHE A 193 -14.42 42.11 -27.72
N MET A 194 -15.42 42.40 -26.88
CA MET A 194 -16.52 41.50 -26.56
C MET A 194 -17.86 42.23 -26.69
N THR A 195 -18.85 41.52 -27.19
CA THR A 195 -20.25 41.96 -27.25
C THR A 195 -20.90 41.93 -25.86
N LYS A 196 -22.05 42.60 -25.72
CA LYS A 196 -22.80 42.63 -24.45
C LYS A 196 -23.27 41.26 -24.00
N ASP A 197 -23.68 40.40 -24.94
CA ASP A 197 -24.10 39.04 -24.63
C ASP A 197 -22.91 38.19 -24.14
N GLU A 198 -21.75 38.30 -24.80
CA GLU A 198 -20.51 37.64 -24.36
C GLU A 198 -20.07 38.09 -22.96
N ILE A 199 -20.13 39.39 -22.65
CA ILE A 199 -19.79 39.91 -21.32
C ILE A 199 -20.80 39.43 -20.26
N MET A 200 -22.09 39.41 -20.60
CA MET A 200 -23.13 38.91 -19.69
C MET A 200 -22.95 37.42 -19.39
N GLU A 201 -22.70 36.61 -20.42
CA GLU A 201 -22.39 35.18 -20.28
C GLU A 201 -21.18 34.96 -19.36
N ALA A 202 -20.07 35.65 -19.64
CA ALA A 202 -18.87 35.57 -18.82
C ALA A 202 -19.12 36.01 -17.38
N TYR A 203 -19.78 37.15 -17.16
CA TYR A 203 -20.12 37.62 -15.81
C TYR A 203 -20.92 36.58 -15.03
N LEU A 204 -21.95 36.01 -15.65
CA LEU A 204 -22.82 35.03 -15.01
C LEU A 204 -22.12 33.71 -14.71
N ASN A 205 -21.07 33.33 -15.44
CA ASN A 205 -20.24 32.16 -15.16
C ASN A 205 -19.15 32.41 -14.09
N ILE A 206 -18.78 33.67 -13.85
CA ILE A 206 -17.62 34.04 -13.04
C ILE A 206 -17.97 34.52 -11.63
N ILE A 207 -19.08 35.22 -11.49
CA ILE A 207 -19.36 35.93 -10.25
C ILE A 207 -19.58 34.96 -9.07
N PRO A 208 -19.00 35.22 -7.87
CA PRO A 208 -19.22 34.37 -6.71
C PRO A 208 -20.64 34.46 -6.14
N TYR A 209 -21.22 33.30 -5.81
CA TYR A 209 -22.55 33.14 -5.22
C TYR A 209 -22.52 32.58 -3.79
N GLY A 210 -21.38 32.65 -3.10
CA GLY A 210 -21.26 32.30 -1.69
C GLY A 210 -21.09 30.81 -1.52
N ARG A 211 -21.97 30.14 -0.75
CA ARG A 211 -21.87 28.71 -0.44
C ARG A 211 -23.08 27.91 -0.94
N ASN A 212 -22.89 26.64 -1.26
CA ASN A 212 -23.97 25.70 -1.59
C ASN A 212 -24.33 24.79 -0.40
N SER A 213 -25.25 23.84 -0.63
CA SER A 213 -25.71 22.86 0.36
C SER A 213 -24.65 21.86 0.84
N SER A 214 -23.44 21.83 0.27
CA SER A 214 -22.29 21.05 0.79
C SER A 214 -21.29 21.95 1.53
N GLY A 215 -21.59 23.25 1.66
CA GLY A 215 -20.74 24.27 2.27
C GLY A 215 -19.57 24.70 1.37
N ALA A 216 -19.50 24.20 0.13
CA ALA A 216 -18.47 24.58 -0.83
C ALA A 216 -18.72 26.01 -1.33
N ASN A 217 -17.66 26.76 -1.57
CA ASN A 217 -17.81 28.09 -2.16
C ASN A 217 -18.14 27.91 -3.65
N ILE A 218 -19.07 28.70 -4.18
CA ILE A 218 -19.57 28.56 -5.56
C ILE A 218 -19.46 29.86 -6.35
N ALA A 219 -19.21 29.75 -7.64
CA ALA A 219 -19.40 30.82 -8.64
C ALA A 219 -20.07 30.24 -9.88
N GLY A 220 -20.65 31.13 -10.67
CA GLY A 220 -21.42 30.73 -11.84
C GLY A 220 -22.88 30.48 -11.50
N ILE A 221 -23.76 31.03 -12.32
CA ILE A 221 -25.20 31.00 -12.08
C ILE A 221 -25.78 29.59 -12.19
N GLU A 222 -25.23 28.73 -13.06
CA GLU A 222 -25.63 27.32 -13.17
C GLU A 222 -25.27 26.56 -11.88
N THR A 223 -24.07 26.76 -11.35
CA THR A 223 -23.65 26.18 -10.07
C THR A 223 -24.48 26.71 -8.91
N ALA A 224 -24.83 28.00 -8.91
CA ALA A 224 -25.72 28.58 -7.90
C ALA A 224 -27.13 27.99 -7.96
N ALA A 225 -27.73 27.88 -9.15
CA ALA A 225 -29.05 27.28 -9.33
C ALA A 225 -29.08 25.82 -8.84
N ASN A 226 -28.06 25.03 -9.20
CA ASN A 226 -27.97 23.64 -8.78
C ASN A 226 -27.67 23.49 -7.28
N GLY A 227 -26.71 24.26 -6.78
CA GLY A 227 -26.23 24.19 -5.40
C GLY A 227 -27.22 24.73 -4.36
N LEU A 228 -28.07 25.68 -4.75
CA LEU A 228 -29.08 26.27 -3.86
C LEU A 228 -30.46 25.63 -4.00
N PHE A 229 -30.88 25.25 -5.21
CA PHE A 229 -32.27 24.82 -5.49
C PHE A 229 -32.40 23.47 -6.19
N ASN A 230 -31.29 22.81 -6.52
CA ASN A 230 -31.27 21.59 -7.34
C ASN A 230 -31.97 21.76 -8.70
N LYS A 231 -31.78 22.93 -9.34
CA LYS A 231 -32.33 23.28 -10.65
C LYS A 231 -31.24 23.72 -11.62
N SER A 232 -31.52 23.68 -12.92
CA SER A 232 -30.69 24.40 -13.91
C SER A 232 -31.00 25.89 -13.86
N ALA A 233 -30.04 26.75 -14.23
CA ALA A 233 -30.24 28.20 -14.35
C ALA A 233 -31.36 28.56 -15.33
N LYS A 234 -31.67 27.69 -16.28
CA LYS A 234 -32.79 27.83 -17.22
C LYS A 234 -34.16 27.76 -16.56
N ASP A 235 -34.28 27.00 -15.47
CA ASP A 235 -35.56 26.62 -14.85
C ASP A 235 -35.85 27.42 -13.55
N LEU A 236 -35.07 28.49 -13.31
CA LEU A 236 -35.27 29.36 -12.16
C LEU A 236 -36.60 30.11 -12.23
N SER A 237 -37.40 29.99 -11.17
CA SER A 237 -38.59 30.82 -10.97
C SER A 237 -38.22 32.26 -10.62
N LEU A 238 -39.18 33.18 -10.68
CA LEU A 238 -38.95 34.60 -10.37
C LEU A 238 -38.36 34.83 -8.95
N PRO A 239 -38.87 34.23 -7.86
CA PRO A 239 -38.26 34.37 -6.54
C PRO A 239 -36.84 33.79 -6.45
N GLU A 240 -36.59 32.64 -7.08
CA GLU A 240 -35.27 31.99 -7.08
C GLU A 240 -34.24 32.81 -7.86
N ALA A 241 -34.63 33.31 -9.04
CA ALA A 241 -33.85 34.22 -9.86
C ALA A 241 -33.50 35.51 -9.11
N ALA A 242 -34.49 36.12 -8.45
CA ALA A 242 -34.29 37.32 -7.65
C ALA A 242 -33.37 37.07 -6.44
N PHE A 243 -33.47 35.90 -5.81
CA PHE A 243 -32.59 35.52 -4.71
C PHE A 243 -31.14 35.40 -5.19
N ILE A 244 -30.90 34.63 -6.26
CA ILE A 244 -29.57 34.44 -6.86
C ILE A 244 -28.96 35.77 -7.29
N ALA A 245 -29.69 36.61 -8.02
CA ALA A 245 -29.22 37.92 -8.48
C ALA A 245 -28.87 38.88 -7.32
N GLY A 246 -29.41 38.66 -6.12
CA GLY A 246 -29.10 39.46 -4.94
C GLY A 246 -27.76 39.11 -4.26
N ILE A 247 -27.27 37.89 -4.44
CA ILE A 247 -26.12 37.33 -3.72
C ILE A 247 -24.78 38.02 -4.04
N PRO A 248 -24.41 38.29 -5.32
CA PRO A 248 -23.09 38.82 -5.70
C PRO A 248 -22.57 40.01 -4.89
N LYS A 249 -23.48 40.89 -4.44
CA LYS A 249 -23.13 42.06 -3.64
C LYS A 249 -22.40 41.73 -2.34
N ALA A 250 -22.76 40.62 -1.67
CA ALA A 250 -22.08 40.13 -0.47
C ALA A 250 -22.29 38.60 -0.34
N PRO A 251 -21.53 37.79 -1.10
CA PRO A 251 -21.89 36.41 -1.38
C PRO A 251 -22.05 35.52 -0.12
N PHE A 252 -21.11 35.62 0.81
CA PHE A 252 -21.14 34.84 2.07
C PHE A 252 -22.17 35.34 3.08
N PHE A 253 -22.56 36.62 3.00
CA PHE A 253 -23.57 37.20 3.87
C PHE A 253 -24.98 36.78 3.42
N TYR A 254 -25.25 36.83 2.12
CA TYR A 254 -26.58 36.55 1.55
C TYR A 254 -26.85 35.08 1.21
N THR A 255 -25.82 34.24 1.03
CA THR A 255 -26.02 32.80 0.84
C THR A 255 -26.74 32.14 2.03
N PRO A 256 -27.61 31.13 1.82
CA PRO A 256 -28.37 30.51 2.89
C PRO A 256 -27.59 29.48 3.71
N TYR A 257 -26.38 29.08 3.29
CA TYR A 257 -25.60 28.02 3.95
C TYR A 257 -24.37 28.52 4.71
N ASN A 258 -23.98 27.77 5.75
CA ASN A 258 -22.71 27.94 6.46
C ASN A 258 -21.57 27.13 5.81
N SER A 259 -20.38 27.07 6.44
CA SER A 259 -19.21 26.34 5.91
C SER A 259 -19.36 24.81 5.93
N TYR A 260 -20.32 24.30 6.69
CA TYR A 260 -20.61 22.88 6.86
C TYR A 260 -21.80 22.40 5.99
N GLY A 261 -22.33 23.28 5.12
CA GLY A 261 -23.48 22.96 4.25
C GLY A 261 -24.82 22.97 4.98
N GLU A 262 -24.86 23.44 6.23
CA GLU A 262 -26.10 23.57 6.99
C GLU A 262 -26.78 24.90 6.65
N LEU A 263 -28.11 24.90 6.61
CA LEU A 263 -28.88 26.12 6.49
C LEU A 263 -28.62 27.01 7.71
N LYS A 264 -28.41 28.30 7.46
CA LYS A 264 -28.35 29.31 8.51
C LYS A 264 -29.68 29.33 9.28
N ASP A 265 -29.62 29.77 10.53
CA ASP A 265 -30.81 30.04 11.32
C ASP A 265 -31.64 31.19 10.73
N GLU A 266 -32.82 31.43 11.29
CA GLU A 266 -33.74 32.45 10.79
C GLU A 266 -33.09 33.85 10.70
N ALA A 267 -32.30 34.22 11.71
CA ALA A 267 -31.56 35.47 11.72
C ALA A 267 -30.47 35.53 10.64
N GLY A 268 -29.77 34.42 10.37
CA GLY A 268 -28.75 34.34 9.33
C GLY A 268 -29.30 34.27 7.90
N LEU A 269 -30.54 33.81 7.70
CA LEU A 269 -31.22 33.81 6.39
C LEU A 269 -31.80 35.18 6.02
N GLN A 270 -32.25 35.95 7.02
CA GLN A 270 -32.98 37.20 6.83
C GLN A 270 -32.29 38.20 5.88
N PRO A 271 -30.96 38.43 5.93
CA PRO A 271 -30.30 39.36 5.02
C PRO A 271 -30.43 38.97 3.54
N GLY A 272 -30.34 37.68 3.22
CA GLY A 272 -30.52 37.19 1.85
C GLY A 272 -31.97 37.35 1.37
N LEU A 273 -32.93 37.09 2.27
CA LEU A 273 -34.36 37.25 1.98
C LEU A 273 -34.73 38.72 1.72
N ASP A 274 -34.19 39.65 2.50
CA ASP A 274 -34.46 41.08 2.29
C ASP A 274 -33.75 41.62 1.05
N ARG A 275 -32.58 41.07 0.71
CA ARG A 275 -31.91 41.36 -0.55
C ARG A 275 -32.72 40.87 -1.75
N MET A 276 -33.30 39.66 -1.70
CA MET A 276 -34.21 39.15 -2.72
C MET A 276 -35.42 40.07 -2.94
N LYS A 277 -36.07 40.55 -1.87
CA LYS A 277 -37.18 41.51 -1.98
C LYS A 277 -36.75 42.82 -2.64
N THR A 278 -35.53 43.28 -2.36
CA THR A 278 -34.95 44.46 -3.01
C THR A 278 -34.78 44.24 -4.52
N VAL A 279 -34.32 43.05 -4.93
CA VAL A 279 -34.20 42.68 -6.35
C VAL A 279 -35.56 42.67 -7.02
N LEU A 280 -36.57 42.01 -6.42
CA LEU A 280 -37.93 42.00 -6.95
C LEU A 280 -38.49 43.43 -7.12
N PHE A 281 -38.23 44.31 -6.14
CA PHE A 281 -38.66 45.70 -6.21
C PHE A 281 -37.99 46.45 -7.37
N ARG A 282 -36.69 46.26 -7.57
CA ARG A 282 -35.94 46.83 -8.70
C ARG A 282 -36.43 46.31 -10.05
N MET A 283 -36.71 45.01 -10.16
CA MET A 283 -37.28 44.42 -11.36
C MET A 283 -38.63 45.03 -11.71
N ARG A 284 -39.46 45.33 -10.71
CA ARG A 284 -40.75 46.02 -10.90
C ARG A 284 -40.55 47.49 -11.30
N GLU A 285 -39.61 48.21 -10.68
CA GLU A 285 -39.32 49.62 -11.04
C GLU A 285 -38.78 49.77 -12.47
N ALA A 286 -38.01 48.78 -12.94
CA ALA A 286 -37.47 48.72 -14.30
C ALA A 286 -38.43 48.07 -15.31
N ASP A 287 -39.72 47.87 -14.94
CA ASP A 287 -40.78 47.29 -15.76
C ASP A 287 -40.49 45.87 -16.32
N TYR A 288 -39.57 45.11 -15.69
CA TYR A 288 -39.31 43.72 -16.06
C TYR A 288 -40.38 42.74 -15.55
N ILE A 289 -41.11 43.10 -14.49
CA ILE A 289 -42.23 42.33 -13.93
C ILE A 289 -43.40 43.26 -13.59
N THR A 290 -44.60 42.71 -13.63
CA THR A 290 -45.84 43.40 -13.24
C THR A 290 -45.98 43.51 -11.72
N GLN A 291 -46.86 44.40 -11.26
CA GLN A 291 -47.22 44.50 -9.84
C GLN A 291 -47.79 43.18 -9.28
N GLN A 292 -48.57 42.44 -10.09
CA GLN A 292 -49.12 41.14 -9.68
C GLN A 292 -48.01 40.11 -9.46
N GLU A 293 -47.07 39.97 -10.40
CA GLU A 293 -45.95 39.03 -10.27
C GLU A 293 -45.05 39.38 -9.08
N TYR A 294 -44.86 40.68 -8.81
CA TYR A 294 -44.14 41.15 -7.62
C TYR A 294 -44.84 40.71 -6.31
N ASP A 295 -46.15 40.92 -6.21
CA ASP A 295 -46.93 40.56 -5.02
C ASP A 295 -46.94 39.03 -4.81
N GLU A 296 -47.09 38.25 -5.88
CA GLU A 296 -46.98 36.79 -5.85
C GLU A 296 -45.57 36.33 -5.40
N ALA A 297 -44.51 36.91 -5.97
CA ALA A 297 -43.14 36.55 -5.66
C ALA A 297 -42.73 36.87 -4.22
N ILE A 298 -43.19 38.00 -3.66
CA ILE A 298 -42.93 38.35 -2.26
C ILE A 298 -43.63 37.40 -1.28
N SER A 299 -44.81 36.88 -1.65
CA SER A 299 -45.54 35.94 -0.81
C SER A 299 -44.95 34.51 -0.83
N PHE A 300 -44.05 34.22 -1.78
CA PHE A 300 -43.44 32.90 -1.95
C PHE A 300 -42.44 32.57 -0.83
N ASN A 301 -42.60 31.40 -0.20
CA ASN A 301 -41.66 30.92 0.80
C ASN A 301 -40.46 30.24 0.14
N ILE A 302 -39.45 31.05 -0.20
CA ILE A 302 -38.21 30.59 -0.86
C ILE A 302 -37.41 29.58 -0.02
N VAL A 303 -37.51 29.63 1.31
CA VAL A 303 -36.74 28.75 2.22
C VAL A 303 -37.07 27.28 1.98
N LYS A 304 -38.32 26.97 1.60
CA LYS A 304 -38.74 25.60 1.25
C LYS A 304 -38.12 25.06 -0.04
N SER A 305 -37.58 25.96 -0.88
CA SER A 305 -36.95 25.59 -2.15
C SER A 305 -35.46 25.31 -1.99
N PHE A 306 -34.85 25.69 -0.85
CA PHE A 306 -33.43 25.43 -0.61
C PHE A 306 -33.14 23.93 -0.53
N ARG A 307 -32.06 23.53 -1.20
CA ARG A 307 -31.57 22.15 -1.25
C ARG A 307 -31.16 21.66 0.14
N GLN A 308 -31.39 20.38 0.42
CA GLN A 308 -30.95 19.74 1.67
C GLN A 308 -29.47 19.32 1.56
N ASN A 309 -28.81 19.18 2.72
CA ASN A 309 -27.36 18.96 2.82
C ASN A 309 -26.88 17.78 1.95
N GLU A 310 -25.86 18.02 1.12
CA GLU A 310 -25.17 17.01 0.32
C GLU A 310 -23.77 16.79 0.90
N LYS A 311 -23.45 15.55 1.28
CA LYS A 311 -22.12 15.18 1.79
C LYS A 311 -21.07 15.25 0.69
N ARG A 312 -19.88 15.76 1.01
CA ARG A 312 -18.79 15.90 0.03
C ARG A 312 -18.18 14.56 -0.37
N SER A 313 -17.57 14.51 -1.56
CA SER A 313 -16.82 13.36 -2.08
C SER A 313 -15.73 12.87 -1.11
N ARG A 314 -14.95 13.81 -0.58
CA ARG A 314 -13.89 13.59 0.41
C ARG A 314 -14.42 13.08 1.76
N GLU A 315 -15.67 13.37 2.11
CA GLU A 315 -16.29 12.85 3.34
C GLU A 315 -16.72 11.39 3.18
N ASN A 316 -16.98 10.92 1.95
CA ASN A 316 -17.42 9.55 1.70
C ASN A 316 -16.25 8.58 1.48
N ASN A 317 -15.17 9.00 0.81
CA ASN A 317 -14.02 8.14 0.49
C ASN A 317 -12.67 8.89 0.64
N PRO A 318 -12.32 9.37 1.84
CA PRO A 318 -11.25 10.35 2.03
C PRO A 318 -9.86 9.85 1.57
N TYR A 319 -9.53 8.58 1.81
CA TYR A 319 -8.25 8.03 1.36
C TYR A 319 -8.15 7.96 -0.17
N VAL A 320 -9.21 7.50 -0.87
CA VAL A 320 -9.22 7.39 -2.33
C VAL A 320 -9.11 8.77 -2.96
N THR A 321 -9.93 9.73 -2.53
CA THR A 321 -9.90 11.09 -3.10
C THR A 321 -8.54 11.74 -2.90
N THR A 322 -7.94 11.61 -1.71
CA THR A 322 -6.62 12.19 -1.41
C THR A 322 -5.52 11.56 -2.26
N GLU A 323 -5.53 10.24 -2.45
CA GLU A 323 -4.54 9.56 -3.31
C GLU A 323 -4.71 9.91 -4.79
N LEU A 324 -5.95 10.00 -5.29
CA LEU A 324 -6.21 10.40 -6.67
C LEU A 324 -5.77 11.84 -6.93
N GLU A 325 -6.09 12.78 -6.04
CA GLU A 325 -5.61 14.16 -6.13
C GLU A 325 -4.08 14.22 -6.17
N LYS A 326 -3.40 13.59 -5.21
CA LYS A 326 -1.93 13.58 -5.11
C LYS A 326 -1.28 13.01 -6.38
N ARG A 327 -1.79 11.88 -6.90
CA ARG A 327 -1.24 11.24 -8.09
C ARG A 327 -1.57 12.03 -9.36
N ALA A 328 -2.76 12.60 -9.47
CA ALA A 328 -3.14 13.44 -10.60
C ALA A 328 -2.26 14.68 -10.68
N VAL A 329 -2.01 15.37 -9.56
CA VAL A 329 -1.09 16.52 -9.53
C VAL A 329 0.29 16.10 -10.03
N ARG A 330 0.84 14.97 -9.57
CA ARG A 330 2.14 14.49 -10.05
C ARG A 330 2.15 14.19 -11.55
N ILE A 331 1.08 13.58 -12.08
CA ILE A 331 0.96 13.25 -13.51
C ILE A 331 0.82 14.53 -14.35
N ILE A 332 -0.07 15.44 -13.96
CA ILE A 332 -0.27 16.73 -14.65
C ILE A 332 1.00 17.57 -14.62
N MET A 333 1.77 17.51 -13.54
CA MET A 333 3.09 18.14 -13.48
C MET A 333 4.03 17.64 -14.59
N ASP A 334 4.03 16.33 -14.86
CA ASP A 334 4.82 15.72 -15.93
C ASP A 334 4.25 16.03 -17.33
N VAL A 335 2.93 16.20 -17.46
CA VAL A 335 2.26 16.63 -18.71
C VAL A 335 2.66 18.07 -19.04
N LEU A 336 2.46 19.02 -18.11
CA LEU A 336 2.79 20.43 -18.30
C LEU A 336 4.28 20.64 -18.63
N ALA A 337 5.17 19.93 -17.95
CA ALA A 337 6.60 20.02 -18.25
C ALA A 337 6.92 19.54 -19.67
N LYS A 338 6.31 18.46 -20.15
CA LYS A 338 6.49 17.98 -21.53
C LYS A 338 5.94 18.95 -22.56
N GLU A 339 4.80 19.58 -22.29
CA GLU A 339 4.20 20.61 -23.14
C GLU A 339 5.14 21.82 -23.30
N ASP A 340 5.85 22.19 -22.23
CA ASP A 340 6.88 23.23 -22.24
C ASP A 340 8.24 22.77 -22.79
N GLY A 341 8.34 21.55 -23.30
CA GLY A 341 9.56 20.98 -23.88
C GLY A 341 10.62 20.55 -22.85
N LEU A 342 10.25 20.38 -21.59
CA LEU A 342 11.11 19.88 -20.52
C LEU A 342 10.96 18.38 -20.34
N ASP A 343 12.07 17.69 -20.06
CA ASP A 343 12.03 16.29 -19.61
C ASP A 343 11.56 16.25 -18.14
N PRO A 344 10.53 15.48 -17.78
CA PRO A 344 10.08 15.30 -16.39
C PRO A 344 11.19 14.89 -15.41
N ILE A 345 12.26 14.26 -15.88
CA ILE A 345 13.43 13.92 -15.04
C ILE A 345 14.09 15.20 -14.51
N THR A 346 14.15 16.27 -15.31
CA THR A 346 14.74 17.56 -14.92
C THR A 346 14.03 18.20 -13.73
N LEU A 347 12.71 17.97 -13.58
CA LEU A 347 11.97 18.45 -12.40
C LEU A 347 12.50 17.82 -11.10
N LYS A 348 12.93 16.55 -11.12
CA LYS A 348 13.42 15.86 -9.93
C LYS A 348 14.80 16.36 -9.49
N GLU A 349 15.57 16.92 -10.42
CA GLU A 349 16.94 17.39 -10.18
C GLU A 349 16.98 18.87 -9.78
N ASN A 350 15.90 19.62 -10.00
CA ASN A 350 15.81 21.06 -9.72
C ASN A 350 14.59 21.40 -8.84
N ASN A 351 14.84 21.59 -7.54
CA ASN A 351 13.78 21.90 -6.57
C ASN A 351 12.95 23.15 -6.92
N LYS A 352 13.55 24.17 -7.52
CA LYS A 352 12.80 25.40 -7.86
C LYS A 352 11.81 25.15 -9.00
N LEU A 353 12.24 24.43 -10.04
CA LEU A 353 11.35 24.01 -11.13
C LEU A 353 10.29 23.03 -10.63
N TYR A 354 10.66 22.11 -9.73
CA TYR A 354 9.70 21.21 -9.10
C TYR A 354 8.58 21.99 -8.38
N GLU A 355 8.93 22.95 -7.54
CA GLU A 355 7.96 23.78 -6.80
C GLU A 355 7.06 24.58 -7.75
N GLU A 356 7.65 25.19 -8.79
CA GLU A 356 6.90 25.95 -9.80
C GLU A 356 5.86 25.09 -10.52
N TYR A 357 6.29 23.95 -11.09
CA TYR A 357 5.39 23.04 -11.80
C TYR A 357 4.41 22.34 -10.86
N ALA A 358 4.76 22.10 -9.59
CA ALA A 358 3.82 21.55 -8.62
C ALA A 358 2.67 22.51 -8.33
N ILE A 359 2.95 23.82 -8.24
CA ILE A 359 1.92 24.86 -8.07
C ILE A 359 1.04 24.96 -9.32
N LEU A 360 1.64 24.94 -10.52
CA LEU A 360 0.90 24.96 -11.78
C LEU A 360 -0.01 23.73 -11.93
N ALA A 361 0.52 22.55 -11.63
CA ALA A 361 -0.22 21.30 -11.70
C ALA A 361 -1.34 21.21 -10.67
N ASP A 362 -1.11 21.65 -9.42
CA ASP A 362 -2.17 21.71 -8.41
C ASP A 362 -3.30 22.65 -8.84
N ARG A 363 -2.95 23.84 -9.36
CA ARG A 363 -3.94 24.77 -9.91
C ARG A 363 -4.71 24.17 -11.07
N ALA A 364 -4.01 23.54 -12.02
CA ALA A 364 -4.63 22.90 -13.17
C ALA A 364 -5.58 21.77 -12.73
N VAL A 365 -5.14 20.90 -11.81
CA VAL A 365 -5.99 19.83 -11.24
C VAL A 365 -7.20 20.39 -10.53
N ARG A 366 -7.13 21.57 -9.92
CA ARG A 366 -8.29 22.19 -9.27
C ARG A 366 -9.20 22.92 -10.24
N SER A 367 -8.71 23.42 -11.37
CA SER A 367 -9.44 24.43 -12.14
C SER A 367 -9.58 24.14 -13.64
N ASN A 368 -8.99 23.10 -14.20
CA ASN A 368 -9.08 22.85 -15.65
C ASN A 368 -10.16 21.82 -16.03
N GLY A 369 -11.04 21.43 -15.09
CA GLY A 369 -12.16 20.54 -15.39
C GLY A 369 -11.76 19.12 -15.81
N TYR A 370 -10.61 18.62 -15.35
CA TYR A 370 -10.17 17.28 -15.74
C TYR A 370 -11.16 16.20 -15.30
N ARG A 371 -11.15 15.05 -15.99
CA ARG A 371 -11.78 13.82 -15.51
C ARG A 371 -10.70 12.79 -15.21
N ILE A 372 -10.53 12.45 -13.93
CA ILE A 372 -9.51 11.52 -13.45
C ILE A 372 -10.14 10.14 -13.27
N HIS A 373 -9.74 9.17 -14.08
CA HIS A 373 -10.28 7.81 -14.04
C HIS A 373 -9.29 6.86 -13.38
N SER A 374 -9.72 6.24 -12.29
CA SER A 374 -8.86 5.36 -11.50
C SER A 374 -9.01 3.88 -11.87
N THR A 375 -8.12 3.05 -11.34
CA THR A 375 -8.17 1.58 -11.43
C THR A 375 -8.95 0.94 -10.27
N ILE A 376 -9.33 1.72 -9.25
CA ILE A 376 -9.96 1.24 -8.03
C ILE A 376 -11.35 0.71 -8.33
N ASN A 377 -11.60 -0.58 -8.04
CA ASN A 377 -12.91 -1.17 -8.14
C ASN A 377 -13.76 -0.74 -6.92
N LYS A 378 -14.82 0.04 -7.16
CA LYS A 378 -15.68 0.60 -6.11
C LYS A 378 -16.28 -0.47 -5.19
N GLU A 379 -16.83 -1.54 -5.77
CA GLU A 379 -17.51 -2.57 -4.99
C GLU A 379 -16.53 -3.32 -4.10
N LEU A 380 -15.35 -3.66 -4.64
CA LEU A 380 -14.28 -4.30 -3.88
C LEU A 380 -13.74 -3.39 -2.77
N TYR A 381 -13.48 -2.11 -3.08
CA TYR A 381 -12.99 -1.14 -2.10
C TYR A 381 -13.96 -1.00 -0.92
N LEU A 382 -15.25 -0.77 -1.19
CA LEU A 382 -16.26 -0.67 -0.13
C LEU A 382 -16.42 -1.97 0.66
N ALA A 383 -16.28 -3.13 -0.01
CA ALA A 383 -16.33 -4.41 0.66
C ALA A 383 -15.12 -4.62 1.59
N HIS A 384 -13.91 -4.21 1.17
CA HIS A 384 -12.72 -4.22 2.02
C HIS A 384 -12.83 -3.29 3.22
N GLU A 385 -13.35 -2.08 3.05
CA GLU A 385 -13.62 -1.16 4.16
C GLU A 385 -14.59 -1.78 5.18
N LYS A 386 -15.69 -2.39 4.70
CA LYS A 386 -16.64 -3.10 5.56
C LYS A 386 -16.01 -4.29 6.29
N ALA A 387 -15.17 -5.06 5.62
CA ALA A 387 -14.50 -6.22 6.21
C ALA A 387 -13.44 -5.80 7.24
N LYS A 388 -12.73 -4.69 6.99
CA LYS A 388 -11.85 -4.02 7.96
C LYS A 388 -12.63 -3.63 9.21
N ASP A 389 -13.77 -2.95 9.06
CA ASP A 389 -14.58 -2.45 10.17
C ASP A 389 -15.19 -3.56 11.01
N ALA A 390 -15.58 -4.66 10.37
CA ALA A 390 -16.10 -5.84 11.06
C ALA A 390 -15.04 -6.59 11.88
N TYR A 391 -13.75 -6.42 11.58
CA TYR A 391 -12.67 -7.06 12.32
C TYR A 391 -12.40 -6.31 13.63
N THR A 392 -12.50 -6.99 14.77
CA THR A 392 -12.37 -6.33 16.09
C THR A 392 -11.06 -6.66 16.81
N ARG A 393 -10.28 -7.62 16.29
CA ARG A 393 -9.11 -8.18 16.98
C ARG A 393 -7.80 -7.55 16.50
N TYR A 394 -7.77 -6.23 16.32
CA TYR A 394 -6.59 -5.50 15.85
C TYR A 394 -5.46 -5.48 16.88
N GLY A 395 -5.79 -5.40 18.17
CA GLY A 395 -4.82 -5.37 19.26
C GLY A 395 -5.26 -4.45 20.39
N THR A 396 -4.30 -4.03 21.20
CA THR A 396 -4.54 -3.10 22.31
C THR A 396 -4.58 -1.66 21.77
N GLU A 397 -5.58 -0.87 22.17
CA GLU A 397 -5.55 0.58 21.95
C GLU A 397 -4.74 1.22 23.07
N LEU A 398 -3.67 1.94 22.71
CA LEU A 398 -2.85 2.66 23.67
C LEU A 398 -3.39 4.09 23.86
N THR A 399 -3.03 4.71 24.97
CA THR A 399 -3.30 6.11 25.25
C THR A 399 -2.00 6.85 25.53
N ILE A 400 -1.79 7.96 24.83
CA ILE A 400 -0.56 8.76 24.95
C ILE A 400 -0.92 10.22 25.28
N PRO A 401 -0.12 10.90 26.11
CA PRO A 401 -0.28 12.33 26.32
C PRO A 401 0.02 13.08 25.02
N SER A 402 -0.82 14.05 24.68
CA SER A 402 -0.74 14.91 23.49
C SER A 402 -1.22 16.31 23.86
N LYS A 403 -1.10 17.27 22.92
CA LYS A 403 -1.71 18.59 23.04
C LYS A 403 -2.76 18.81 21.97
N ASP A 404 -3.83 19.51 22.29
CA ASP A 404 -4.81 19.97 21.30
C ASP A 404 -4.29 21.20 20.52
N LYS A 405 -5.10 21.73 19.60
CA LYS A 405 -4.78 22.92 18.78
C LYS A 405 -4.54 24.18 19.62
N ASP A 406 -5.07 24.22 20.84
CA ASP A 406 -4.96 25.34 21.78
C ASP A 406 -3.82 25.14 22.81
N GLY A 407 -3.10 24.02 22.72
CA GLY A 407 -1.96 23.70 23.57
C GLY A 407 -2.30 23.03 24.90
N ASN A 408 -3.57 22.68 25.16
CA ASN A 408 -3.99 21.97 26.36
C ASN A 408 -3.58 20.51 26.30
N GLU A 409 -3.22 19.93 27.44
CA GLU A 409 -2.91 18.50 27.52
C GLU A 409 -4.18 17.65 27.33
N ILE A 410 -4.14 16.78 26.33
CA ILE A 410 -5.17 15.80 26.03
C ILE A 410 -4.56 14.39 26.01
N THR A 411 -5.39 13.38 26.15
CA THR A 411 -4.97 11.99 25.91
C THR A 411 -5.40 11.58 24.50
N LYS A 412 -4.42 11.35 23.61
CA LYS A 412 -4.68 10.84 22.25
C LYS A 412 -4.72 9.30 22.30
N LYS A 413 -5.72 8.72 21.65
CA LYS A 413 -5.80 7.28 21.40
C LYS A 413 -4.81 6.91 20.30
N LEU A 414 -4.08 5.82 20.49
CA LEU A 414 -3.14 5.24 19.53
C LEU A 414 -3.53 3.78 19.30
N PRO A 415 -4.52 3.51 18.43
CA PRO A 415 -4.90 2.15 18.08
C PRO A 415 -3.82 1.47 17.23
N VAL A 416 -3.86 0.13 17.16
CA VAL A 416 -3.12 -0.61 16.12
C VAL A 416 -3.76 -0.29 14.76
N GLN A 417 -2.94 0.22 13.84
CA GLN A 417 -3.30 0.57 12.48
C GLN A 417 -3.19 -0.61 11.52
N VAL A 418 -3.75 -0.43 10.32
CA VAL A 418 -3.75 -1.42 9.23
C VAL A 418 -3.48 -0.72 7.90
N GLY A 419 -2.73 -1.40 7.05
CA GLY A 419 -2.54 -1.04 5.65
C GLY A 419 -2.71 -2.28 4.80
N SER A 420 -3.47 -2.20 3.71
CA SER A 420 -3.64 -3.30 2.75
C SER A 420 -3.60 -2.77 1.33
N MET A 421 -3.07 -3.57 0.40
CA MET A 421 -3.04 -3.24 -1.03
C MET A 421 -3.32 -4.49 -1.85
N MET A 422 -4.15 -4.36 -2.90
CA MET A 422 -4.43 -5.42 -3.87
C MET A 422 -4.10 -4.97 -5.29
N ILE A 423 -3.22 -5.72 -5.96
CA ILE A 423 -2.73 -5.45 -7.31
C ILE A 423 -3.12 -6.60 -8.26
N GLU A 424 -3.53 -6.27 -9.47
CA GLU A 424 -3.61 -7.20 -10.59
C GLU A 424 -2.22 -7.46 -11.18
N ASN A 425 -1.75 -8.70 -11.14
CA ASN A 425 -0.34 -9.02 -11.34
C ASN A 425 0.18 -8.68 -12.74
N LYS A 426 -0.64 -8.89 -13.78
CA LYS A 426 -0.22 -8.73 -15.18
C LYS A 426 -0.13 -7.27 -15.62
N THR A 427 -0.93 -6.42 -15.02
CA THR A 427 -1.11 -5.03 -15.48
C THR A 427 -0.55 -4.02 -14.50
N GLY A 428 -0.38 -4.37 -13.21
CA GLY A 428 -0.02 -3.40 -12.17
C GLY A 428 -1.20 -2.55 -11.70
N ARG A 429 -2.43 -2.80 -12.15
CA ARG A 429 -3.62 -2.07 -11.69
C ARG A 429 -3.80 -2.26 -10.19
N ILE A 430 -3.87 -1.16 -9.45
CA ILE A 430 -4.31 -1.19 -8.06
C ILE A 430 -5.83 -1.35 -8.05
N LEU A 431 -6.32 -2.48 -7.56
CA LEU A 431 -7.75 -2.82 -7.58
C LEU A 431 -8.48 -2.31 -6.34
N SER A 432 -7.82 -2.33 -5.19
CA SER A 432 -8.36 -1.90 -3.89
C SER A 432 -7.21 -1.71 -2.89
N PHE A 433 -7.45 -0.93 -1.85
CA PHE A 433 -6.53 -0.75 -0.73
C PHE A 433 -7.31 -0.40 0.54
N VAL A 434 -6.66 -0.57 1.69
CA VAL A 434 -7.13 -0.12 3.01
C VAL A 434 -6.07 0.82 3.57
N GLY A 435 -6.43 2.09 3.78
CA GLY A 435 -5.47 3.13 4.19
C GLY A 435 -5.25 3.28 5.69
N GLY A 436 -6.11 2.70 6.53
CA GLY A 436 -6.04 2.86 7.97
C GLY A 436 -7.24 2.26 8.67
N ARG A 437 -7.28 2.35 10.00
CA ARG A 437 -8.45 1.92 10.79
C ARG A 437 -9.64 2.84 10.56
N ASP A 438 -9.39 4.15 10.62
CA ASP A 438 -10.40 5.20 10.57
C ASP A 438 -9.71 6.51 10.18
N HIS A 439 -10.19 7.16 9.12
CA HIS A 439 -9.61 8.40 8.63
C HIS A 439 -9.83 9.58 9.60
N GLU A 440 -10.88 9.56 10.42
CA GLU A 440 -11.11 10.60 11.43
C GLU A 440 -10.10 10.52 12.58
N ILE A 441 -9.55 9.32 12.83
CA ILE A 441 -8.51 9.09 13.84
C ILE A 441 -7.13 9.41 13.26
N GLU A 442 -6.87 8.96 12.03
CA GLU A 442 -5.58 9.13 11.38
C GLU A 442 -5.72 9.29 9.85
N GLU A 443 -5.28 10.44 9.34
CA GLU A 443 -5.36 10.79 7.92
C GLU A 443 -4.25 10.13 7.09
N LEU A 444 -3.16 9.68 7.74
CA LEU A 444 -2.06 8.98 7.08
C LEU A 444 -2.55 7.71 6.38
N ASN A 445 -2.29 7.60 5.07
CA ASN A 445 -2.58 6.40 4.31
C ASN A 445 -1.47 5.36 4.48
N HIS A 446 -1.70 4.37 5.34
CA HIS A 446 -0.76 3.30 5.65
C HIS A 446 -0.47 2.36 4.48
N ALA A 447 -1.31 2.32 3.44
CA ALA A 447 -1.05 1.50 2.28
C ALA A 447 0.06 2.09 1.38
N THR A 448 0.15 3.42 1.33
CA THR A 448 0.97 4.15 0.33
C THR A 448 2.04 5.04 0.95
N GLN A 449 1.88 5.47 2.21
CA GLN A 449 2.71 6.50 2.85
C GLN A 449 3.46 6.01 4.09
N ALA A 450 3.03 4.93 4.73
CA ALA A 450 3.72 4.36 5.88
C ALA A 450 4.86 3.44 5.43
N TYR A 451 6.09 3.97 5.41
CA TYR A 451 7.31 3.17 5.25
C TYR A 451 7.66 2.52 6.57
N ARG A 452 7.88 1.20 6.52
CA ARG A 452 8.12 0.35 7.69
C ARG A 452 9.10 -0.74 7.33
N SER A 453 9.82 -1.26 8.32
CA SER A 453 10.63 -2.46 8.09
C SER A 453 9.74 -3.61 7.62
N ILE A 454 10.06 -4.18 6.45
CA ILE A 454 9.27 -5.26 5.84
C ILE A 454 9.58 -6.63 6.48
N GLY A 455 10.55 -6.67 7.41
CA GLY A 455 10.96 -7.85 8.15
C GLY A 455 11.24 -9.06 7.26
N SER A 456 10.83 -10.25 7.71
CA SER A 456 11.06 -11.51 6.98
C SER A 456 10.40 -11.62 5.60
N THR A 457 9.54 -10.68 5.18
CA THR A 457 9.05 -10.66 3.78
C THR A 457 10.14 -10.28 2.78
N VAL A 458 11.29 -9.77 3.24
CA VAL A 458 12.46 -9.53 2.38
C VAL A 458 13.11 -10.82 1.88
N LYS A 459 13.00 -11.93 2.63
CA LYS A 459 13.77 -13.16 2.38
C LYS A 459 13.58 -13.72 0.96
N PRO A 460 12.34 -13.85 0.42
CA PRO A 460 12.14 -14.29 -0.95
C PRO A 460 12.79 -13.34 -1.97
N LEU A 461 12.62 -12.03 -1.78
CA LEU A 461 13.02 -11.02 -2.75
C LEU A 461 14.53 -10.76 -2.77
N LEU A 462 15.19 -10.81 -1.61
CA LEU A 462 16.61 -10.45 -1.45
C LEU A 462 17.54 -11.65 -1.30
N VAL A 463 17.04 -12.78 -0.80
CA VAL A 463 17.90 -13.92 -0.43
C VAL A 463 17.63 -15.12 -1.33
N TYR A 464 16.43 -15.71 -1.24
CA TYR A 464 16.14 -16.98 -1.91
C TYR A 464 15.96 -16.80 -3.42
N GLY A 465 15.26 -15.75 -3.87
CA GLY A 465 15.11 -15.42 -5.29
C GLY A 465 16.47 -15.18 -5.97
N PRO A 466 17.29 -14.24 -5.48
CA PRO A 466 18.62 -14.03 -6.03
C PRO A 466 19.52 -15.27 -5.96
N ALA A 467 19.46 -16.08 -4.90
CA ALA A 467 20.25 -17.31 -4.81
C ALA A 467 19.82 -18.39 -5.82
N LEU A 468 18.53 -18.47 -6.16
CA LEU A 468 18.02 -19.34 -7.24
C LEU A 468 18.47 -18.81 -8.61
N ASP A 469 18.38 -17.49 -8.84
CA ASP A 469 18.73 -16.87 -10.12
C ASP A 469 20.23 -16.91 -10.42
N LEU A 470 21.05 -16.73 -9.39
CA LEU A 470 22.51 -16.83 -9.44
C LEU A 470 23.02 -18.28 -9.47
N GLY A 471 22.14 -19.28 -9.36
CA GLY A 471 22.51 -20.69 -9.43
C GLY A 471 23.27 -21.21 -8.21
N VAL A 472 22.99 -20.68 -7.01
CA VAL A 472 23.58 -21.12 -5.75
C VAL A 472 22.75 -22.24 -5.10
N ILE A 473 21.43 -22.21 -5.26
CA ILE A 473 20.51 -23.23 -4.75
C ILE A 473 19.48 -23.64 -5.80
N GLY A 474 18.93 -24.85 -5.66
CA GLY A 474 17.59 -25.22 -6.15
C GLY A 474 16.60 -25.25 -4.98
N ALA A 475 15.32 -25.51 -5.25
CA ALA A 475 14.26 -25.43 -4.24
C ALA A 475 14.50 -26.32 -3.01
N GLY A 476 15.03 -27.52 -3.24
CA GLY A 476 15.29 -28.50 -2.19
C GLY A 476 16.73 -28.51 -1.67
N SER A 477 17.61 -27.62 -2.17
CA SER A 477 19.03 -27.62 -1.80
C SER A 477 19.21 -27.50 -0.28
N PRO A 478 20.25 -28.14 0.29
CA PRO A 478 20.50 -28.07 1.72
C PRO A 478 20.97 -26.68 2.15
N VAL A 479 20.40 -26.18 3.23
CA VAL A 479 20.81 -24.96 3.95
C VAL A 479 20.97 -25.27 5.44
N VAL A 480 21.71 -24.42 6.15
CA VAL A 480 22.13 -24.69 7.53
C VAL A 480 21.51 -23.71 8.52
N ASP A 481 20.80 -24.29 9.50
CA ASP A 481 20.17 -23.61 10.62
C ASP A 481 20.94 -23.87 11.93
N ILE A 482 22.14 -23.30 12.02
CA ILE A 482 23.04 -23.39 13.19
C ILE A 482 23.55 -22.00 13.51
N LYS A 483 23.60 -21.69 14.81
CA LYS A 483 24.08 -20.41 15.33
C LYS A 483 25.55 -20.18 14.98
N PHE A 484 25.85 -18.92 14.75
CA PHE A 484 27.18 -18.41 14.47
C PHE A 484 27.32 -17.02 15.09
N THR A 485 28.54 -16.52 15.18
CA THR A 485 28.83 -15.17 15.67
C THR A 485 29.68 -14.46 14.62
N ILE A 486 29.28 -13.25 14.24
CA ILE A 486 30.05 -12.39 13.33
C ILE A 486 30.38 -11.07 13.99
N GLN A 487 31.36 -10.36 13.43
CA GLN A 487 31.59 -8.96 13.76
C GLN A 487 30.67 -8.10 12.90
N ASP A 488 29.81 -7.33 13.54
CA ASP A 488 28.92 -6.36 12.92
C ASP A 488 29.23 -4.98 13.51
N ASN A 489 29.70 -4.05 12.68
CA ASN A 489 30.19 -2.73 13.10
C ASN A 489 31.16 -2.76 14.31
N GLY A 490 32.09 -3.74 14.31
CA GLY A 490 33.09 -3.91 15.37
C GLY A 490 32.57 -4.51 16.68
N LYS A 491 31.30 -4.94 16.72
CA LYS A 491 30.70 -5.64 17.87
C LYS A 491 30.35 -7.08 17.49
N PRO A 492 30.50 -8.05 18.43
CA PRO A 492 30.06 -9.41 18.19
C PRO A 492 28.52 -9.47 18.14
N TRP A 493 27.98 -9.95 17.02
CA TRP A 493 26.55 -10.22 16.83
C TRP A 493 26.32 -11.73 16.67
N THR A 494 25.42 -12.27 17.49
CA THR A 494 25.02 -13.69 17.46
C THR A 494 23.52 -13.76 17.13
N PRO A 495 23.16 -13.88 15.84
CA PRO A 495 21.76 -13.96 15.44
C PRO A 495 21.06 -15.21 15.98
N SER A 496 19.73 -15.16 16.03
CA SER A 496 18.89 -16.30 16.40
C SER A 496 17.63 -16.38 15.55
N ASN A 497 17.01 -17.56 15.52
CA ASN A 497 15.67 -17.74 14.98
C ASN A 497 14.63 -17.07 15.89
N PHE A 498 13.39 -16.92 15.40
CA PHE A 498 12.29 -16.34 16.17
C PHE A 498 12.12 -17.00 17.54
N VAL A 499 12.25 -18.35 17.59
CA VAL A 499 12.45 -19.09 18.84
C VAL A 499 13.97 -19.17 19.09
N PRO A 500 14.53 -18.44 20.07
CA PRO A 500 15.98 -18.29 20.19
C PRO A 500 16.73 -19.58 20.48
N THR A 501 16.06 -20.61 21.00
CA THR A 501 16.62 -21.93 21.30
C THR A 501 16.58 -22.90 20.10
N SER A 502 15.89 -22.55 19.02
CA SER A 502 15.74 -23.43 17.85
C SER A 502 16.98 -23.42 16.96
N GLU A 503 17.54 -24.60 16.71
CA GLU A 503 18.53 -24.91 15.67
C GLU A 503 18.14 -26.25 15.03
N GLN A 504 17.80 -26.24 13.74
CA GLN A 504 17.33 -27.42 13.01
C GLN A 504 18.49 -28.22 12.37
N GLY A 505 19.72 -27.72 12.44
CA GLY A 505 20.86 -28.33 11.74
C GLY A 505 20.72 -28.14 10.23
N ILE A 506 20.92 -29.20 9.45
CA ILE A 506 20.69 -29.15 7.99
C ILE A 506 19.22 -29.33 7.63
N MET A 507 18.70 -28.46 6.75
CA MET A 507 17.32 -28.49 6.28
C MET A 507 17.24 -28.11 4.79
N SER A 508 16.09 -28.31 4.13
CA SER A 508 15.94 -27.87 2.73
C SER A 508 15.70 -26.36 2.66
N ALA A 509 16.09 -25.72 1.55
CA ALA A 509 15.85 -24.31 1.32
C ALA A 509 14.34 -23.98 1.35
N ARG A 510 13.48 -24.83 0.77
CA ARG A 510 12.02 -24.66 0.85
C ARG A 510 11.49 -24.73 2.28
N ASP A 511 11.96 -25.68 3.10
CA ASP A 511 11.53 -25.80 4.50
C ASP A 511 11.97 -24.58 5.32
N ALA A 512 13.20 -24.08 5.06
CA ALA A 512 13.75 -22.91 5.74
C ALA A 512 12.94 -21.66 5.41
N LEU A 513 12.53 -21.52 4.14
CA LEU A 513 11.69 -20.42 3.69
C LEU A 513 10.25 -20.53 4.24
N ALA A 514 9.66 -21.72 4.19
CA ALA A 514 8.31 -22.02 4.68
C ALA A 514 8.14 -21.69 6.17
N GLN A 515 9.14 -22.06 6.98
CA GLN A 515 9.20 -21.79 8.41
C GLN A 515 9.82 -20.43 8.76
N SER A 516 10.27 -19.68 7.75
CA SER A 516 10.90 -18.37 7.92
C SER A 516 12.12 -18.37 8.84
N GLN A 517 12.96 -19.40 8.81
CA GLN A 517 14.16 -19.48 9.65
C GLN A 517 15.16 -18.35 9.30
N ASN A 518 15.81 -17.78 10.31
CA ASN A 518 16.70 -16.62 10.18
C ASN A 518 18.12 -17.04 9.83
N LEU A 519 18.66 -18.06 10.49
CA LEU A 519 20.06 -18.47 10.34
C LEU A 519 20.39 -18.95 8.92
N PRO A 520 19.54 -19.75 8.23
CA PRO A 520 19.78 -20.14 6.85
C PRO A 520 19.74 -18.96 5.89
N ALA A 521 18.80 -18.02 6.10
CA ALA A 521 18.67 -16.83 5.26
C ALA A 521 19.90 -15.92 5.36
N LEU A 522 20.40 -15.69 6.58
CA LEU A 522 21.62 -14.92 6.79
C LEU A 522 22.83 -15.57 6.12
N ARG A 523 23.00 -16.88 6.31
CA ARG A 523 24.12 -17.62 5.73
C ARG A 523 24.07 -17.60 4.21
N LEU A 524 22.90 -17.84 3.63
CA LEU A 524 22.69 -17.81 2.18
C LEU A 524 22.94 -16.42 1.61
N PHE A 525 22.43 -15.37 2.27
CA PHE A 525 22.73 -13.98 1.89
C PHE A 525 24.24 -13.71 1.91
N GLY A 526 24.95 -14.15 2.96
CA GLY A 526 26.40 -14.05 3.04
C GLY A 526 27.15 -14.74 1.90
N GLN A 527 26.62 -15.83 1.35
CA GLN A 527 27.21 -16.54 0.20
C GLN A 527 27.05 -15.76 -1.11
N ILE A 528 25.95 -15.01 -1.27
CA ILE A 528 25.66 -14.26 -2.50
C ILE A 528 25.96 -12.76 -2.41
N ARG A 529 26.32 -12.24 -1.23
CA ARG A 529 26.42 -10.80 -0.95
C ARG A 529 27.34 -10.04 -1.92
N GLU A 530 28.46 -10.65 -2.30
CA GLU A 530 29.43 -10.06 -3.24
C GLU A 530 28.88 -9.95 -4.68
N LYS A 531 27.69 -10.50 -4.96
CA LYS A 531 26.94 -10.37 -6.22
C LYS A 531 25.88 -9.27 -6.20
N MET A 532 25.88 -8.43 -5.16
CA MET A 532 24.94 -7.31 -4.98
C MET A 532 23.47 -7.71 -5.10
N PRO A 533 22.98 -8.71 -4.34
CA PRO A 533 21.57 -9.12 -4.36
C PRO A 533 20.60 -7.98 -3.99
N ILE A 534 21.07 -6.92 -3.30
CA ILE A 534 20.28 -5.72 -3.02
C ILE A 534 19.67 -5.08 -4.27
N ASN A 535 20.36 -5.21 -5.41
CA ASN A 535 19.91 -4.61 -6.68
C ASN A 535 18.61 -5.24 -7.19
N TYR A 536 18.25 -6.45 -6.75
CA TYR A 536 16.93 -7.02 -7.07
C TYR A 536 15.80 -6.22 -6.41
N LEU A 537 15.98 -5.77 -5.16
CA LEU A 537 14.98 -4.92 -4.47
C LEU A 537 14.91 -3.52 -5.08
N ILE A 538 16.06 -2.89 -5.33
CA ILE A 538 16.13 -1.56 -5.95
C ILE A 538 15.44 -1.59 -7.32
N ASN A 539 15.78 -2.59 -8.16
CA ASN A 539 15.13 -2.75 -9.46
C ASN A 539 13.66 -3.16 -9.37
N ALA A 540 13.25 -3.83 -8.27
CA ALA A 540 11.85 -4.12 -7.97
C ALA A 540 11.06 -2.88 -7.51
N GLY A 541 11.70 -1.72 -7.32
CA GLY A 541 11.03 -0.44 -7.02
C GLY A 541 10.91 -0.05 -5.55
N PHE A 542 11.70 -0.65 -4.66
CA PHE A 542 11.74 -0.22 -3.26
C PHE A 542 12.52 1.09 -3.14
N SER A 543 11.81 2.21 -2.95
CA SER A 543 12.36 3.56 -3.07
C SER A 543 13.28 4.00 -1.93
N GLN A 544 13.17 3.37 -0.75
CA GLN A 544 13.99 3.66 0.43
C GLN A 544 15.17 2.68 0.61
N VAL A 545 15.42 1.83 -0.39
CA VAL A 545 16.50 0.84 -0.33
C VAL A 545 17.71 1.36 -1.11
N GLU A 546 18.85 1.42 -0.44
CA GLU A 546 20.12 1.86 -1.00
C GLU A 546 21.13 0.71 -1.14
N GLU A 547 22.09 0.85 -2.06
CA GLU A 547 23.11 -0.18 -2.29
C GLU A 547 23.98 -0.44 -1.03
N ILE A 548 24.19 0.58 -0.20
CA ILE A 548 24.97 0.46 1.05
C ILE A 548 24.38 -0.57 2.00
N SER A 549 23.06 -0.79 1.96
CA SER A 549 22.38 -1.79 2.77
C SER A 549 22.88 -3.22 2.50
N ASN A 550 23.46 -3.50 1.33
CA ASN A 550 24.06 -4.81 1.03
C ASN A 550 25.22 -5.18 1.97
N GLY A 551 25.89 -4.18 2.57
CA GLY A 551 27.00 -4.39 3.49
C GLY A 551 26.59 -5.01 4.82
N TYR A 552 25.34 -4.83 5.26
CA TYR A 552 24.87 -5.27 6.57
C TYR A 552 24.22 -6.65 6.50
N PRO A 553 24.71 -7.66 7.25
CA PRO A 553 24.11 -8.99 7.25
C PRO A 553 22.65 -9.00 7.72
N SER A 554 22.26 -8.10 8.62
CA SER A 554 20.89 -7.96 9.14
C SER A 554 19.86 -7.58 8.08
N THR A 555 20.29 -7.02 6.94
CA THR A 555 19.44 -6.71 5.78
C THR A 555 18.74 -7.95 5.21
N ALA A 556 19.36 -9.13 5.30
CA ALA A 556 18.74 -10.40 4.93
C ALA A 556 17.47 -10.74 5.75
N LEU A 557 17.26 -10.05 6.88
CA LEU A 557 16.11 -10.21 7.78
C LEU A 557 15.20 -8.98 7.82
N GLY A 558 15.48 -7.95 7.00
CA GLY A 558 14.73 -6.70 6.94
C GLY A 558 15.35 -5.55 7.74
N GLY A 559 16.55 -5.72 8.28
CA GLY A 559 17.30 -4.66 8.96
C GLY A 559 17.73 -3.57 7.97
N GLY A 560 17.27 -2.33 8.16
CA GLY A 560 17.56 -1.22 7.25
C GLY A 560 16.90 -1.35 5.88
N VAL A 561 15.86 -2.20 5.75
CA VAL A 561 15.05 -2.32 4.54
C VAL A 561 13.62 -1.95 4.90
N GLU A 562 13.22 -0.77 4.45
CA GLU A 562 11.88 -0.24 4.63
C GLU A 562 11.12 -0.21 3.30
N GLY A 563 9.81 -0.38 3.38
CA GLY A 563 8.93 -0.27 2.22
C GLY A 563 7.50 -0.01 2.65
N SER A 564 6.72 0.57 1.75
CA SER A 564 5.26 0.70 1.91
C SER A 564 4.55 -0.63 1.59
N VAL A 565 3.25 -0.71 1.93
CA VAL A 565 2.42 -1.86 1.54
C VAL A 565 2.32 -1.96 0.02
N GLU A 566 2.25 -0.83 -0.70
CA GLU A 566 2.26 -0.78 -2.16
C GLU A 566 3.54 -1.38 -2.76
N GLU A 567 4.71 -0.95 -2.29
CA GLU A 567 6.01 -1.46 -2.78
C GLU A 567 6.17 -2.96 -2.50
N LEU A 568 5.79 -3.40 -1.30
CA LEU A 568 5.85 -4.82 -0.96
C LEU A 568 4.90 -5.64 -1.84
N THR A 569 3.68 -5.15 -2.09
CA THR A 569 2.71 -5.83 -2.95
C THR A 569 3.22 -5.90 -4.39
N SER A 570 3.80 -4.83 -4.92
CA SER A 570 4.41 -4.78 -6.25
C SER A 570 5.61 -5.74 -6.39
N GLY A 571 6.47 -5.81 -5.37
CA GLY A 571 7.60 -6.73 -5.34
C GLY A 571 7.17 -8.20 -5.42
N TYR A 572 6.05 -8.57 -4.78
CA TYR A 572 5.50 -9.93 -4.89
C TYR A 572 4.66 -10.14 -6.15
N ALA A 573 4.00 -9.10 -6.67
CA ALA A 573 3.34 -9.14 -7.98
C ALA A 573 4.35 -9.42 -9.11
N THR A 574 5.59 -8.95 -8.97
CA THR A 574 6.71 -9.29 -9.87
C THR A 574 6.95 -10.80 -9.91
N LEU A 575 6.96 -11.49 -8.76
CA LEU A 575 7.08 -12.95 -8.71
C LEU A 575 5.86 -13.63 -9.34
N ALA A 576 4.66 -13.14 -9.03
CA ALA A 576 3.41 -13.65 -9.56
C ALA A 576 3.31 -13.50 -11.09
N ASN A 577 3.91 -12.45 -11.64
CA ASN A 577 3.97 -12.17 -13.08
C ASN A 577 5.21 -12.77 -13.75
N GLY A 578 5.68 -13.94 -13.26
CA GLY A 578 6.77 -14.68 -13.88
C GLY A 578 8.12 -13.96 -13.85
N GLY A 579 8.36 -13.14 -12.82
CA GLY A 579 9.61 -12.42 -12.61
C GLY A 579 9.65 -11.04 -13.26
N LYS A 580 8.57 -10.60 -13.91
CA LYS A 580 8.46 -9.30 -14.57
C LYS A 580 7.73 -8.29 -13.71
N LYS A 581 8.39 -7.18 -13.43
CA LYS A 581 7.81 -6.03 -12.74
C LYS A 581 6.95 -5.22 -13.70
N VAL A 582 5.79 -4.81 -13.22
CA VAL A 582 5.01 -3.70 -13.76
C VAL A 582 4.84 -2.67 -12.65
N GLU A 583 5.01 -1.38 -12.95
CA GLU A 583 4.81 -0.34 -11.94
C GLU A 583 3.34 -0.30 -11.50
N PRO A 584 3.05 -0.29 -10.18
CA PRO A 584 1.68 -0.21 -9.72
C PRO A 584 1.09 1.16 -10.03
N TYR A 585 -0.16 1.21 -10.48
CA TYR A 585 -0.79 2.48 -10.82
C TYR A 585 -2.25 2.54 -10.36
N MET A 586 -2.67 3.75 -9.99
CA MET A 586 -4.04 4.03 -9.53
C MET A 586 -4.84 4.87 -10.53
N ILE A 587 -4.19 5.67 -11.37
CA ILE A 587 -4.84 6.49 -12.40
C ILE A 587 -4.67 5.81 -13.76
N GLN A 588 -5.78 5.35 -14.34
CA GLN A 588 -5.81 4.74 -15.66
C GLN A 588 -5.65 5.79 -16.76
N ARG A 589 -6.40 6.89 -16.67
CA ARG A 589 -6.34 7.99 -17.64
C ARG A 589 -6.85 9.29 -17.04
N ILE A 590 -6.45 10.42 -17.64
CA ILE A 590 -6.96 11.75 -17.35
C ILE A 590 -7.41 12.37 -18.67
N GLU A 591 -8.66 12.87 -18.68
CA GLU A 591 -9.22 13.66 -19.79
C GLU A 591 -9.27 15.14 -19.41
N ASP A 592 -9.17 16.03 -20.40
CA ASP A 592 -9.53 17.44 -20.28
C ASP A 592 -11.07 17.63 -20.25
N ALA A 593 -11.51 18.89 -20.10
CA ALA A 593 -12.93 19.24 -20.05
C ALA A 593 -13.69 18.87 -21.35
N ASP A 594 -12.99 18.92 -22.49
CA ASP A 594 -13.52 18.57 -23.82
C ASP A 594 -13.60 17.05 -24.06
N GLY A 595 -12.98 16.25 -23.19
CA GLY A 595 -12.94 14.79 -23.27
C GLY A 595 -11.74 14.25 -24.05
N ASN A 596 -10.73 15.06 -24.35
CA ASN A 596 -9.48 14.57 -24.94
C ASN A 596 -8.61 13.91 -23.85
N ILE A 597 -8.02 12.77 -24.17
CA ILE A 597 -7.11 12.06 -23.26
C ILE A 597 -5.76 12.77 -23.26
N ILE A 598 -5.38 13.37 -22.12
CA ILE A 598 -4.07 14.03 -21.92
C ILE A 598 -3.06 13.10 -21.23
N PHE A 599 -3.54 12.05 -20.56
CA PHE A 599 -2.72 11.00 -19.98
C PHE A 599 -3.45 9.66 -20.02
N GLU A 600 -2.75 8.60 -20.41
CA GLU A 600 -3.18 7.22 -20.24
C GLU A 600 -2.00 6.36 -19.79
N HIS A 601 -2.22 5.46 -18.82
CA HIS A 601 -1.16 4.62 -18.29
C HIS A 601 -0.75 3.53 -19.29
N GLU A 602 0.54 3.46 -19.59
CA GLU A 602 1.14 2.42 -20.41
C GLU A 602 1.81 1.35 -19.54
N VAL A 603 1.43 0.09 -19.76
CA VAL A 603 2.02 -1.05 -19.05
C VAL A 603 3.40 -1.36 -19.63
N VAL A 604 4.44 -1.13 -18.83
CA VAL A 604 5.82 -1.48 -19.17
C VAL A 604 6.31 -2.60 -18.26
N GLU A 605 6.76 -3.70 -18.88
CA GLU A 605 7.33 -4.85 -18.18
C GLU A 605 8.85 -4.73 -18.08
N LYS A 606 9.40 -4.96 -16.87
CA LYS A 606 10.85 -5.09 -16.63
C LYS A 606 11.16 -6.42 -15.99
N GLU A 607 12.00 -7.25 -16.61
CA GLU A 607 12.43 -8.52 -16.02
C GLU A 607 13.36 -8.27 -14.82
N ILE A 608 13.00 -8.82 -13.66
CA ILE A 608 13.76 -8.76 -12.40
C ILE A 608 14.33 -10.12 -12.04
N TYR A 609 13.54 -11.18 -12.25
CA TYR A 609 13.96 -12.57 -12.10
C TYR A 609 13.69 -13.32 -13.39
N SER A 610 14.50 -14.33 -13.69
CA SER A 610 14.15 -15.24 -14.78
C SER A 610 12.79 -15.94 -14.50
N PRO A 611 11.98 -16.25 -15.53
CA PRO A 611 10.71 -16.95 -15.33
C PRO A 611 10.84 -18.28 -14.57
N GLN A 612 11.96 -18.98 -14.78
CA GLN A 612 12.30 -20.22 -14.07
C GLN A 612 12.47 -19.96 -12.57
N THR A 613 13.25 -18.95 -12.20
CA THR A 613 13.45 -18.55 -10.80
C THR A 613 12.15 -18.11 -10.15
N ALA A 614 11.36 -17.27 -10.83
CA ALA A 614 10.07 -16.83 -10.31
C ALA A 614 9.14 -18.02 -10.03
N TYR A 615 9.01 -18.95 -10.97
CA TYR A 615 8.19 -20.16 -10.77
C TYR A 615 8.70 -21.05 -9.64
N ILE A 616 10.01 -21.30 -9.56
CA ILE A 616 10.59 -22.13 -8.49
C ILE A 616 10.41 -21.48 -7.13
N LEU A 617 10.62 -20.17 -7.02
CA LEU A 617 10.41 -19.43 -5.79
C LEU A 617 8.92 -19.42 -5.39
N THR A 618 8.01 -19.23 -6.36
CA THR A 618 6.57 -19.37 -6.13
C THR A 618 6.21 -20.77 -5.62
N ASP A 619 6.80 -21.82 -6.19
CA ASP A 619 6.60 -23.19 -5.73
C ASP A 619 7.08 -23.41 -4.28
N MET A 620 8.22 -22.85 -3.89
CA MET A 620 8.68 -22.86 -2.50
C MET A 620 7.73 -22.05 -1.58
N LEU A 621 7.23 -20.91 -2.05
CA LEU A 621 6.33 -20.03 -1.29
C LEU A 621 4.92 -20.60 -1.11
N ARG A 622 4.50 -21.59 -1.92
CA ARG A 622 3.28 -22.36 -1.66
C ARG A 622 3.36 -23.10 -0.32
N ASP A 623 4.54 -23.55 0.09
CA ASP A 623 4.70 -24.31 1.35
C ASP A 623 4.42 -23.46 2.58
N VAL A 624 4.58 -22.14 2.47
CA VAL A 624 4.22 -21.17 3.52
C VAL A 624 2.72 -21.22 3.82
N PHE A 625 1.88 -21.50 2.82
CA PHE A 625 0.41 -21.61 2.95
C PHE A 625 -0.07 -23.05 3.13
N LYS A 626 0.61 -24.05 2.54
CA LYS A 626 0.08 -25.42 2.40
C LYS A 626 0.56 -26.39 3.48
N THR A 627 1.71 -26.14 4.12
CA THR A 627 2.29 -27.09 5.09
C THR A 627 1.94 -26.73 6.53
N ASP A 628 1.86 -27.72 7.42
CA ASP A 628 1.56 -27.51 8.85
C ASP A 628 2.57 -26.63 9.58
N ARG A 629 3.79 -26.51 9.03
CA ARG A 629 4.87 -25.65 9.55
C ARG A 629 4.97 -24.32 8.82
N GLY A 630 4.15 -24.09 7.80
CA GLY A 630 4.12 -22.85 7.04
C GLY A 630 3.54 -21.70 7.87
N THR A 631 4.19 -20.55 7.83
CA THR A 631 3.80 -19.41 8.68
C THR A 631 2.47 -18.75 8.28
N ALA A 632 1.95 -19.02 7.08
CA ALA A 632 0.65 -18.55 6.58
C ALA A 632 -0.41 -19.66 6.45
N ASN A 633 -0.13 -20.87 6.97
CA ASN A 633 -1.06 -22.00 6.91
C ASN A 633 -2.44 -21.66 7.48
N ARG A 634 -2.47 -20.85 8.53
CA ARG A 634 -3.71 -20.39 9.15
C ARG A 634 -4.53 -19.49 8.23
N ALA A 635 -3.91 -18.58 7.48
CA ALA A 635 -4.64 -17.78 6.50
C ALA A 635 -5.33 -18.69 5.47
N ASN A 636 -4.61 -19.69 4.94
CA ASN A 636 -5.15 -20.66 3.98
C ASN A 636 -6.33 -21.46 4.54
N SER A 637 -6.26 -21.93 5.79
CA SER A 637 -7.34 -22.72 6.40
C SER A 637 -8.59 -21.91 6.76
N LEU A 638 -8.49 -20.58 6.78
CA LEU A 638 -9.61 -19.65 7.00
C LEU A 638 -10.27 -19.20 5.71
N LEU A 639 -9.73 -19.55 4.54
CA LEU A 639 -10.36 -19.24 3.27
C LEU A 639 -11.61 -20.11 3.06
N ASN A 640 -12.68 -19.50 2.55
CA ASN A 640 -13.91 -20.21 2.16
C ASN A 640 -13.86 -20.74 0.72
N PHE A 641 -12.72 -20.59 0.05
CA PHE A 641 -12.44 -21.04 -1.31
C PHE A 641 -11.02 -21.60 -1.41
N LYS A 642 -10.73 -22.28 -2.52
CA LYS A 642 -9.39 -22.82 -2.81
C LYS A 642 -8.82 -22.10 -4.03
N ALA A 643 -7.58 -21.66 -3.94
CA ALA A 643 -6.80 -21.16 -5.07
C ALA A 643 -5.33 -21.54 -4.91
N ASP A 644 -4.55 -21.40 -5.97
CA ASP A 644 -3.11 -21.68 -5.95
C ASP A 644 -2.31 -20.53 -5.33
N PHE A 645 -2.47 -20.35 -4.01
CA PHE A 645 -1.76 -19.30 -3.27
C PHE A 645 -0.31 -19.66 -2.97
N ALA A 646 0.55 -18.66 -3.11
CA ALA A 646 1.90 -18.57 -2.59
C ALA A 646 2.04 -17.26 -1.82
N GLY A 647 3.02 -17.14 -0.93
CA GLY A 647 3.27 -15.88 -0.24
C GLY A 647 4.18 -16.00 0.96
N LYS A 648 4.26 -14.94 1.77
CA LYS A 648 5.19 -14.84 2.87
C LYS A 648 4.65 -13.99 4.02
N THR A 649 4.95 -14.41 5.25
CA THR A 649 4.77 -13.57 6.43
C THR A 649 6.05 -12.79 6.79
N GLY A 650 5.86 -11.62 7.39
CA GLY A 650 6.91 -10.81 8.00
C GLY A 650 6.61 -10.52 9.46
N THR A 651 7.65 -10.44 10.27
CA THR A 651 7.60 -9.97 11.66
C THR A 651 8.91 -9.24 11.92
N THR A 652 8.82 -8.01 12.42
CA THR A 652 10.00 -7.20 12.75
C THR A 652 10.45 -7.45 14.18
N GLN A 653 11.63 -6.91 14.52
CA GLN A 653 12.18 -7.02 15.87
C GLN A 653 11.21 -6.42 16.90
N GLU A 654 11.07 -7.08 18.06
CA GLU A 654 10.09 -6.70 19.10
C GLU A 654 8.64 -6.65 18.59
N THR A 655 8.34 -7.31 17.47
CA THR A 655 6.99 -7.42 16.92
C THR A 655 6.31 -6.06 16.73
N LYS A 656 7.08 -5.05 16.29
CA LYS A 656 6.54 -3.71 15.98
C LYS A 656 5.59 -3.74 14.79
N ASP A 657 5.94 -4.56 13.80
CA ASP A 657 5.21 -4.72 12.54
C ASP A 657 5.03 -6.20 12.24
N VAL A 658 3.82 -6.54 11.79
CA VAL A 658 3.53 -7.86 11.21
C VAL A 658 2.92 -7.72 9.84
N TRP A 659 3.36 -8.61 8.95
CA TRP A 659 3.03 -8.59 7.53
C TRP A 659 2.53 -9.95 7.07
N LEU A 660 1.61 -9.95 6.11
CA LEU A 660 1.32 -11.10 5.27
C LEU A 660 1.09 -10.61 3.84
N VAL A 661 1.89 -11.13 2.91
CA VAL A 661 1.66 -11.01 1.48
C VAL A 661 1.31 -12.37 0.92
N GLY A 662 0.24 -12.43 0.15
CA GLY A 662 -0.22 -13.63 -0.54
C GLY A 662 -0.66 -13.30 -1.95
N TYR A 663 -0.35 -14.20 -2.88
CA TYR A 663 -0.61 -14.01 -4.30
C TYR A 663 -0.97 -15.33 -4.97
N ASN A 664 -1.72 -15.23 -6.05
CA ASN A 664 -1.99 -16.31 -6.99
C ASN A 664 -1.66 -15.80 -8.41
N PRO A 665 -1.98 -16.51 -9.51
CA PRO A 665 -1.62 -16.02 -10.85
C PRO A 665 -2.24 -14.67 -11.24
N ASN A 666 -3.38 -14.30 -10.66
CA ASN A 666 -4.15 -13.13 -11.09
C ASN A 666 -3.89 -11.90 -10.21
N ILE A 667 -3.86 -12.08 -8.88
CA ILE A 667 -3.77 -10.98 -7.92
C ILE A 667 -2.69 -11.21 -6.85
N THR A 668 -2.19 -10.10 -6.31
CA THR A 668 -1.34 -10.06 -5.10
C THR A 668 -1.99 -9.15 -4.07
N MET A 669 -2.03 -9.58 -2.81
CA MET A 669 -2.49 -8.77 -1.69
C MET A 669 -1.52 -8.83 -0.52
N SER A 670 -1.07 -7.65 -0.06
CA SER A 670 -0.31 -7.51 1.19
C SER A 670 -1.13 -6.82 2.26
N LEU A 671 -0.88 -7.20 3.51
CA LEU A 671 -1.48 -6.64 4.70
C LEU A 671 -0.38 -6.36 5.74
N TRP A 672 -0.44 -5.18 6.37
CA TRP A 672 0.39 -4.74 7.49
C TRP A 672 -0.48 -4.43 8.72
N LEU A 673 0.06 -4.71 9.91
CA LEU A 673 -0.43 -4.20 11.19
C LEU A 673 0.74 -3.65 12.02
N GLY A 674 0.52 -2.52 12.68
CA GLY A 674 1.50 -1.86 13.55
C GLY A 674 0.91 -0.60 14.21
N TYR A 675 1.68 0.10 15.04
CA TYR A 675 1.29 1.42 15.56
C TYR A 675 1.96 2.53 14.74
N ASP A 676 1.33 3.71 14.68
CA ASP A 676 1.92 4.90 14.03
C ASP A 676 3.33 5.22 14.55
N SER A 677 3.59 4.96 15.84
CA SER A 677 4.92 5.10 16.42
C SER A 677 5.60 3.74 16.63
N GLU A 678 6.76 3.55 15.99
CA GLU A 678 7.64 2.38 16.13
C GLU A 678 8.28 2.21 17.53
N LYS A 679 7.97 3.12 18.46
CA LYS A 679 8.31 2.97 19.87
C LYS A 679 7.50 1.84 20.52
N TYR A 680 6.31 1.55 20.00
CA TYR A 680 5.39 0.61 20.60
C TYR A 680 5.40 -0.74 19.87
N SER A 681 5.30 -1.81 20.66
CA SER A 681 5.27 -3.19 20.18
C SER A 681 3.86 -3.76 20.23
N LEU A 682 3.54 -4.68 19.32
CA LEU A 682 2.29 -5.43 19.32
C LEU A 682 2.23 -6.55 20.36
N ASP A 683 3.33 -6.80 21.10
CA ASP A 683 3.46 -7.88 22.10
C ASP A 683 2.73 -7.59 23.42
N ASN A 684 2.38 -6.31 23.69
CA ASN A 684 1.55 -5.97 24.83
C ASN A 684 0.07 -6.17 24.51
N PHE A 685 -0.45 -7.38 24.78
CA PHE A 685 -1.85 -7.71 24.55
C PHE A 685 -2.46 -8.58 25.68
N PRO A 686 -3.69 -8.28 26.15
CA PRO A 686 -4.40 -9.16 27.06
C PRO A 686 -4.75 -10.48 26.37
N ASN A 687 -4.94 -11.58 27.12
CA ASN A 687 -5.25 -12.91 26.55
C ASN A 687 -6.48 -12.96 25.62
N ALA A 688 -7.38 -11.96 25.68
CA ALA A 688 -8.50 -11.83 24.75
C ALA A 688 -8.06 -11.54 23.29
N ASN A 689 -6.90 -10.89 23.14
CA ASN A 689 -6.26 -10.59 21.86
C ASN A 689 -5.37 -11.76 21.41
N LEU A 690 -5.42 -12.08 20.12
CA LEU A 690 -4.59 -13.13 19.54
C LEU A 690 -3.14 -12.64 19.37
N GLN A 691 -2.20 -13.57 19.25
CA GLN A 691 -0.83 -13.23 18.86
C GLN A 691 -0.82 -12.39 17.56
N PRO A 692 0.08 -11.40 17.42
CA PRO A 692 0.19 -10.54 16.24
C PRO A 692 0.20 -11.31 14.90
N SER A 693 0.99 -12.39 14.82
CA SER A 693 1.08 -13.27 13.64
C SER A 693 -0.25 -13.95 13.29
N VAL A 694 -1.09 -14.24 14.29
CA VAL A 694 -2.41 -14.83 14.08
C VAL A 694 -3.40 -13.77 13.59
N ARG A 695 -3.32 -12.54 14.12
CA ARG A 695 -4.18 -11.42 13.72
C ARG A 695 -4.03 -11.09 12.24
N VAL A 696 -2.79 -10.96 11.76
CA VAL A 696 -2.52 -10.64 10.34
C VAL A 696 -2.99 -11.76 9.40
N ASN A 697 -2.84 -13.03 9.79
CA ASN A 697 -3.38 -14.18 9.05
C ASN A 697 -4.92 -14.13 8.94
N GLN A 698 -5.61 -13.81 10.05
CA GLN A 698 -7.07 -13.75 10.09
C GLN A 698 -7.63 -12.61 9.26
N LEU A 699 -7.07 -11.41 9.38
CA LEU A 699 -7.54 -10.26 8.64
C LEU A 699 -7.25 -10.40 7.13
N TRP A 700 -6.08 -10.91 6.75
CA TRP A 700 -5.78 -11.18 5.34
C TRP A 700 -6.79 -12.18 4.74
N ALA A 701 -7.10 -13.27 5.46
CA ALA A 701 -8.10 -14.24 5.01
C ALA A 701 -9.50 -13.63 4.93
N SER A 702 -9.86 -12.74 5.86
CA SER A 702 -11.13 -12.01 5.84
C SER A 702 -11.26 -11.11 4.60
N LEU A 703 -10.23 -10.32 4.31
CA LEU A 703 -10.21 -9.47 3.11
C LEU A 703 -10.23 -10.31 1.83
N MET A 704 -9.52 -11.43 1.80
CA MET A 704 -9.46 -12.31 0.62
C MET A 704 -10.77 -13.08 0.38
N ASN A 705 -11.43 -13.55 1.45
CA ASN A 705 -12.77 -14.11 1.37
C ASN A 705 -13.78 -13.07 0.85
N THR A 706 -13.64 -11.82 1.29
CA THR A 706 -14.45 -10.70 0.81
C THR A 706 -14.20 -10.45 -0.67
N THR A 707 -12.94 -10.41 -1.11
CA THR A 707 -12.58 -10.30 -2.53
C THR A 707 -13.21 -11.40 -3.37
N TYR A 708 -13.13 -12.66 -2.94
CA TYR A 708 -13.73 -13.78 -3.68
C TYR A 708 -15.26 -13.71 -3.74
N GLN A 709 -15.90 -13.19 -2.69
CA GLN A 709 -17.35 -12.99 -2.68
C GLN A 709 -17.81 -11.84 -3.59
N THR A 710 -16.99 -10.79 -3.71
CA THR A 710 -17.33 -9.58 -4.47
C THR A 710 -16.94 -9.66 -5.94
N VAL A 711 -15.73 -10.16 -6.24
CA VAL A 711 -15.15 -10.21 -7.61
C VAL A 711 -14.43 -11.56 -7.86
N PRO A 712 -15.16 -12.68 -7.88
CA PRO A 712 -14.56 -14.02 -8.00
C PRO A 712 -13.73 -14.21 -9.29
N GLU A 713 -14.12 -13.53 -10.38
CA GLU A 713 -13.41 -13.55 -11.65
C GLU A 713 -12.01 -12.93 -11.56
N LEU A 714 -11.83 -11.83 -10.81
CA LEU A 714 -10.53 -11.22 -10.60
C LEU A 714 -9.64 -12.10 -9.73
N VAL A 715 -10.21 -12.78 -8.73
CA VAL A 715 -9.45 -13.76 -7.92
C VAL A 715 -8.95 -14.90 -8.78
N GLY A 716 -9.75 -15.40 -9.74
CA GLY A 716 -9.34 -16.51 -10.60
C GLY A 716 -8.97 -17.77 -9.82
N ALA A 717 -9.88 -18.23 -8.95
CA ALA A 717 -9.61 -19.35 -8.04
C ALA A 717 -9.16 -20.66 -8.73
N THR A 718 -9.52 -20.85 -10.00
CA THR A 718 -9.13 -22.00 -10.82
C THR A 718 -7.80 -21.80 -11.56
N SER A 719 -7.26 -20.58 -11.60
CA SER A 719 -5.96 -20.27 -12.20
C SER A 719 -4.83 -20.91 -11.40
N THR A 720 -3.85 -21.47 -12.09
CA THR A 720 -2.63 -22.05 -11.51
C THR A 720 -1.40 -21.50 -12.21
N PHE A 721 -0.27 -21.41 -11.49
CA PHE A 721 0.99 -20.99 -12.12
C PHE A 721 1.45 -22.05 -13.11
N LYS A 722 1.81 -21.61 -14.32
CA LYS A 722 2.32 -22.49 -15.38
C LYS A 722 3.83 -22.60 -15.27
N GLN A 723 4.34 -23.83 -15.22
CA GLN A 723 5.78 -24.09 -15.23
C GLN A 723 6.38 -23.66 -16.57
N PRO A 724 7.39 -22.76 -16.60
CA PRO A 724 8.08 -22.40 -17.82
C PRO A 724 9.13 -23.44 -18.22
N ASP A 725 9.52 -23.44 -19.49
CA ASP A 725 10.61 -24.27 -20.00
C ASP A 725 11.91 -24.02 -19.23
N GLY A 726 12.69 -25.07 -18.98
CA GLY A 726 13.95 -24.99 -18.23
C GLY A 726 13.81 -25.10 -16.71
N VAL A 727 12.60 -25.15 -16.15
CA VAL A 727 12.39 -25.69 -14.79
C VAL A 727 12.40 -27.21 -14.88
N VAL A 728 13.32 -27.85 -14.16
CA VAL A 728 13.48 -29.31 -14.20
C VAL A 728 13.56 -29.90 -12.80
N THR A 729 13.01 -31.09 -12.62
CA THR A 729 13.22 -31.88 -11.41
C THR A 729 14.52 -32.68 -11.55
N LYS A 730 15.44 -32.56 -10.59
CA LYS A 730 16.68 -33.34 -10.54
C LYS A 730 16.91 -33.95 -9.17
N SER A 731 17.53 -35.12 -9.17
CA SER A 731 17.97 -35.78 -7.95
C SER A 731 19.33 -35.25 -7.50
N PHE A 732 19.48 -35.04 -6.19
CA PHE A 732 20.70 -34.56 -5.53
C PHE A 732 20.82 -35.24 -4.16
N CYS A 733 22.00 -35.17 -3.55
CA CYS A 733 22.16 -35.63 -2.18
C CYS A 733 21.65 -34.57 -1.20
N GLY A 734 20.72 -34.94 -0.33
CA GLY A 734 20.01 -34.03 0.57
C GLY A 734 20.87 -33.39 1.67
N ILE A 735 22.14 -33.74 1.79
CA ILE A 735 23.09 -33.06 2.68
C ILE A 735 24.11 -32.20 1.91
N SER A 736 24.53 -32.62 0.71
CA SER A 736 25.58 -31.92 -0.04
C SER A 736 25.03 -30.93 -1.08
N GLY A 737 23.83 -31.20 -1.61
CA GLY A 737 23.28 -30.51 -2.77
C GLY A 737 23.86 -30.98 -4.10
N LEU A 738 24.82 -31.90 -4.09
CA LEU A 738 25.54 -32.40 -5.27
C LEU A 738 24.86 -33.64 -5.87
N ALA A 739 25.37 -34.12 -7.01
CA ALA A 739 24.84 -35.31 -7.68
C ALA A 739 24.96 -36.54 -6.77
N PRO A 740 23.91 -37.38 -6.62
CA PRO A 740 23.89 -38.44 -5.63
C PRO A 740 24.84 -39.58 -6.01
N ASP A 741 25.81 -39.84 -5.14
CA ASP A 741 26.73 -40.98 -5.26
C ASP A 741 26.19 -42.25 -4.56
N ALA A 742 26.99 -43.32 -4.57
CA ALA A 742 26.60 -44.58 -3.93
C ALA A 742 26.43 -44.44 -2.40
N ALA A 743 27.27 -43.63 -1.74
CA ALA A 743 27.19 -43.39 -0.32
C ALA A 743 25.86 -42.68 0.04
N CYS A 744 25.50 -41.62 -0.69
CA CYS A 744 24.25 -40.91 -0.52
C CYS A 744 23.01 -41.80 -0.75
N LYS A 745 23.06 -42.64 -1.79
CA LYS A 745 21.99 -43.60 -2.11
C LYS A 745 21.79 -44.61 -0.99
N ASN A 746 22.87 -45.25 -0.55
CA ASN A 746 22.84 -46.23 0.54
C ASN A 746 22.38 -45.62 1.87
N ALA A 747 22.67 -44.33 2.08
CA ALA A 747 22.23 -43.57 3.25
C ALA A 747 20.73 -43.19 3.21
N GLY A 748 20.02 -43.40 2.10
CA GLY A 748 18.64 -42.92 1.93
C GLY A 748 18.53 -41.40 1.86
N LEU A 749 19.60 -40.71 1.47
CA LEU A 749 19.71 -39.25 1.50
C LEU A 749 19.42 -38.58 0.16
N VAL A 750 19.14 -39.35 -0.89
CA VAL A 750 18.75 -38.79 -2.19
C VAL A 750 17.42 -38.06 -2.07
N ARG A 751 17.38 -36.83 -2.59
CA ARG A 751 16.18 -36.00 -2.71
C ARG A 751 16.02 -35.60 -4.17
N SER A 752 14.81 -35.20 -4.55
CA SER A 752 14.55 -34.60 -5.86
C SER A 752 13.67 -33.37 -5.67
N ASP A 753 14.01 -32.28 -6.34
CA ASP A 753 13.27 -31.02 -6.28
C ASP A 753 13.56 -30.21 -7.56
N LEU A 754 12.97 -29.02 -7.65
CA LEU A 754 13.06 -28.14 -8.81
C LEU A 754 14.39 -27.37 -8.87
N PHE A 755 14.95 -27.29 -10.08
CA PHE A 755 16.14 -26.52 -10.42
C PHE A 755 15.89 -25.67 -11.66
N ASN A 756 16.50 -24.48 -11.69
CA ASN A 756 16.58 -23.65 -12.87
C ASN A 756 17.71 -24.19 -13.75
N ALA A 757 17.38 -24.95 -14.80
CA ALA A 757 18.38 -25.59 -15.66
C ALA A 757 19.31 -24.61 -16.38
N LYS A 758 18.93 -23.33 -16.49
CA LYS A 758 19.77 -22.28 -17.07
C LYS A 758 20.78 -21.72 -16.06
N ALA A 759 20.46 -21.76 -14.76
CA ALA A 759 21.32 -21.24 -13.71
C ALA A 759 22.22 -22.33 -13.10
N MET A 760 21.65 -23.47 -12.70
CA MET A 760 22.43 -24.58 -12.14
C MET A 760 21.72 -25.93 -12.26
N LEU A 761 22.51 -27.00 -12.29
CA LEU A 761 22.05 -28.38 -12.09
C LEU A 761 23.01 -29.10 -11.12
N PRO A 762 22.53 -30.03 -10.29
CA PRO A 762 23.37 -30.78 -9.38
C PRO A 762 24.13 -31.89 -10.13
N THR A 763 25.12 -31.51 -10.94
CA THR A 763 25.90 -32.44 -11.78
C THR A 763 27.25 -32.81 -11.19
N GLU A 764 27.76 -32.01 -10.26
CA GLU A 764 29.04 -32.28 -9.61
C GLU A 764 28.97 -33.51 -8.71
N LYS A 765 30.05 -34.28 -8.68
CA LYS A 765 30.13 -35.51 -7.88
C LYS A 765 30.12 -35.17 -6.38
N ASP A 766 29.33 -35.92 -5.61
CA ASP A 766 29.34 -35.81 -4.15
C ASP A 766 30.73 -36.12 -3.55
N ASP A 767 31.26 -35.19 -2.75
CA ASP A 767 32.51 -35.30 -1.99
C ASP A 767 32.29 -35.19 -0.46
N SER A 768 31.03 -35.28 -0.03
CA SER A 768 30.63 -35.09 1.36
C SER A 768 30.91 -36.29 2.24
N PHE A 769 30.87 -37.52 1.73
CA PHE A 769 30.95 -38.71 2.57
C PHE A 769 32.37 -39.24 2.80
N THR A 770 32.60 -39.77 3.99
CA THR A 770 33.78 -40.57 4.37
C THR A 770 33.33 -41.89 5.00
N SER A 771 34.18 -42.92 4.97
CA SER A 771 33.94 -44.16 5.74
C SER A 771 34.07 -43.86 7.23
N GLY A 772 32.97 -43.85 7.98
CA GLY A 772 32.94 -43.30 9.35
C GLY A 772 32.79 -44.34 10.46
N SER A 773 33.85 -44.56 11.23
CA SER A 773 33.74 -45.00 12.63
C SER A 773 33.52 -43.77 13.51
N TYR A 774 32.66 -43.86 14.53
CA TYR A 774 32.38 -42.75 15.46
C TYR A 774 32.37 -43.20 16.92
N THR A 775 32.51 -42.25 17.85
CA THR A 775 32.28 -42.44 19.29
C THR A 775 31.27 -41.41 19.81
N THR A 776 30.71 -41.61 21.01
CA THR A 776 29.71 -40.71 21.61
C THR A 776 30.21 -40.20 22.96
N ILE A 777 30.12 -38.89 23.18
CA ILE A 777 30.48 -38.19 24.43
C ILE A 777 29.33 -37.25 24.78
N GLY A 778 28.77 -37.35 25.98
CA GLY A 778 27.67 -36.46 26.41
C GLY A 778 26.46 -36.48 25.45
N GLY A 779 26.19 -37.64 24.82
CA GLY A 779 25.12 -37.81 23.83
C GLY A 779 25.40 -37.26 22.42
N LYS A 780 26.56 -36.64 22.19
CA LYS A 780 27.00 -36.12 20.88
C LYS A 780 28.00 -37.07 20.22
N ARG A 781 27.92 -37.21 18.90
CA ARG A 781 28.83 -38.07 18.12
C ARG A 781 30.04 -37.29 17.60
N PHE A 782 31.22 -37.92 17.69
CA PHE A 782 32.49 -37.35 17.25
C PHE A 782 33.26 -38.36 16.40
N ALA A 783 34.15 -37.86 15.54
CA ALA A 783 35.10 -38.69 14.80
C ALA A 783 36.02 -39.43 15.78
N VAL A 784 36.33 -40.71 15.48
CA VAL A 784 37.29 -41.49 16.28
C VAL A 784 38.70 -40.92 16.13
N LEU A 785 39.43 -40.83 17.24
CA LEU A 785 40.87 -40.58 17.23
C LEU A 785 41.60 -41.90 16.96
N SER A 786 42.85 -41.83 16.50
CA SER A 786 43.69 -43.04 16.37
C SER A 786 43.91 -43.76 17.71
N SER A 787 43.74 -43.05 18.83
CA SER A 787 43.84 -43.57 20.19
C SER A 787 42.50 -44.01 20.78
N THR A 788 41.37 -43.79 20.10
CA THR A 788 40.06 -44.14 20.65
C THR A 788 39.93 -45.65 20.84
N PRO A 789 39.61 -46.13 22.06
CA PRO A 789 39.55 -47.56 22.32
C PRO A 789 38.46 -48.23 21.48
N SER A 790 38.80 -49.35 20.82
CA SER A 790 37.92 -50.07 19.91
C SER A 790 36.59 -50.50 20.56
N ASP A 791 36.59 -50.75 21.86
CA ASP A 791 35.41 -51.15 22.63
C ASP A 791 34.32 -50.05 22.71
N PHE A 792 34.70 -48.80 22.43
CA PHE A 792 33.81 -47.63 22.42
C PHE A 792 33.66 -47.02 21.02
N ILE A 793 34.22 -47.67 20.00
CA ILE A 793 33.99 -47.32 18.61
C ILE A 793 32.70 -47.98 18.14
N SER A 794 31.78 -47.18 17.60
CA SER A 794 30.62 -47.66 16.86
C SER A 794 30.91 -47.62 15.36
N GLY A 795 30.69 -48.75 14.68
CA GLY A 795 30.77 -48.86 13.22
C GLY A 795 29.37 -48.83 12.59
N GLY A 796 29.25 -48.25 11.39
CA GLY A 796 28.01 -48.25 10.59
C GLY A 796 27.37 -46.89 10.32
N GLY A 797 28.01 -45.77 10.73
CA GLY A 797 27.56 -44.42 10.37
C GLY A 797 28.26 -43.92 9.10
N LEU A 798 27.57 -43.10 8.30
CA LEU A 798 28.25 -42.32 7.26
C LEU A 798 28.90 -41.10 7.90
N GLY A 799 30.23 -41.02 7.85
CA GLY A 799 30.96 -39.80 8.22
C GLY A 799 30.86 -38.76 7.11
N VAL A 800 31.09 -37.49 7.43
CA VAL A 800 31.23 -36.44 6.42
C VAL A 800 32.60 -35.77 6.45
N SER A 801 33.13 -35.41 5.28
CA SER A 801 34.46 -34.82 5.17
C SER A 801 34.53 -33.42 5.82
N GLN A 802 35.70 -33.06 6.38
CA GLN A 802 35.91 -31.71 6.93
C GLN A 802 35.72 -30.64 5.84
N LYS A 803 36.17 -30.92 4.60
CA LYS A 803 35.96 -30.05 3.44
C LYS A 803 34.47 -29.74 3.21
N TYR A 804 33.60 -30.74 3.36
CA TYR A 804 32.15 -30.53 3.27
C TYR A 804 31.62 -29.68 4.43
N ILE A 805 32.07 -29.94 5.66
CA ILE A 805 31.68 -29.14 6.83
C ILE A 805 32.06 -27.67 6.60
N ASP A 806 33.29 -27.40 6.18
CA ASP A 806 33.78 -26.05 5.91
C ASP A 806 32.97 -25.38 4.79
N ARG A 807 32.62 -26.12 3.72
CA ARG A 807 31.78 -25.63 2.63
C ARG A 807 30.37 -25.27 3.10
N ILE A 808 29.67 -26.17 3.77
CA ILE A 808 28.26 -25.99 4.14
C ILE A 808 28.09 -24.98 5.30
N MET A 809 29.11 -24.84 6.14
CA MET A 809 29.17 -23.84 7.21
C MET A 809 29.74 -22.50 6.75
N SER A 810 30.12 -22.34 5.49
CA SER A 810 30.53 -21.04 4.94
C SER A 810 29.34 -20.07 4.81
N PRO A 811 29.52 -18.75 4.98
CA PRO A 811 30.78 -18.07 5.32
C PRO A 811 31.03 -17.89 6.83
N PHE A 812 30.06 -18.21 7.69
CA PHE A 812 30.10 -17.77 9.10
C PHE A 812 30.52 -18.84 10.12
N GLY A 813 30.73 -20.09 9.73
CA GLY A 813 31.05 -21.18 10.65
C GLY A 813 29.89 -21.52 11.60
N GLY A 814 30.21 -22.02 12.80
CA GLY A 814 29.26 -22.45 13.84
C GLY A 814 29.65 -23.79 14.48
N ASP A 815 28.83 -24.29 15.40
CA ASP A 815 29.04 -25.60 16.04
C ASP A 815 28.63 -26.75 15.10
N ALA A 816 29.59 -27.32 14.38
CA ALA A 816 29.37 -28.41 13.42
C ALA A 816 28.76 -29.68 14.06
N SER A 817 28.85 -29.87 15.38
CA SER A 817 28.21 -31.00 16.06
C SER A 817 26.68 -30.96 15.99
N LYS A 818 26.10 -29.80 15.62
CA LYS A 818 24.66 -29.59 15.47
C LYS A 818 24.13 -29.78 14.05
N LEU A 819 24.98 -30.11 13.07
CA LEU A 819 24.57 -30.32 11.67
C LEU A 819 23.56 -31.45 11.49
N PHE A 820 23.71 -32.52 12.26
CA PHE A 820 22.86 -33.70 12.17
C PHE A 820 22.26 -34.01 13.55
N PRO A 821 21.15 -33.38 13.92
CA PRO A 821 20.49 -33.64 15.20
C PRO A 821 20.10 -35.11 15.32
N GLY A 822 20.32 -35.72 16.50
CA GLY A 822 20.09 -37.15 16.74
C GLY A 822 18.65 -37.62 16.54
N ASN A 823 17.67 -36.71 16.61
CA ASN A 823 16.25 -36.97 16.38
C ASN A 823 15.78 -36.54 14.97
N SER A 824 16.68 -36.49 13.99
CA SER A 824 16.37 -36.09 12.61
C SER A 824 16.47 -37.25 11.62
N LYS A 825 15.99 -37.03 10.39
CA LYS A 825 16.20 -37.94 9.25
C LYS A 825 17.67 -38.17 8.88
N PHE A 826 18.58 -37.43 9.51
CA PHE A 826 20.03 -37.53 9.33
C PHE A 826 20.72 -38.22 10.52
N ALA A 827 19.97 -38.88 11.41
CA ALA A 827 20.52 -39.56 12.59
C ALA A 827 21.56 -40.65 12.26
N SER A 828 21.65 -41.13 11.01
CA SER A 828 22.66 -42.06 10.53
C SER A 828 23.97 -41.39 10.06
N VAL A 829 24.00 -40.06 9.96
CA VAL A 829 25.14 -39.25 9.50
C VAL A 829 25.85 -38.63 10.69
N VAL A 830 27.18 -38.68 10.69
CA VAL A 830 28.01 -38.09 11.76
C VAL A 830 28.88 -36.98 11.18
N ALA A 831 28.74 -35.78 11.73
CA ALA A 831 29.70 -34.70 11.48
C ALA A 831 31.06 -35.14 12.02
N SER A 832 32.13 -35.12 11.21
CA SER A 832 33.49 -35.47 11.63
C SER A 832 34.12 -34.44 12.58
N ALA A 833 33.32 -33.84 13.47
CA ALA A 833 33.81 -33.03 14.57
C ALA A 833 34.79 -33.89 15.39
N THR A 834 36.04 -33.43 15.44
CA THR A 834 37.07 -34.06 16.27
C THR A 834 36.94 -33.49 17.68
N PHE A 835 36.72 -34.35 18.67
CA PHE A 835 36.69 -33.92 20.07
C PHE A 835 38.11 -33.58 20.54
N LYS A 836 38.30 -32.41 21.15
CA LYS A 836 39.58 -32.01 21.76
C LYS A 836 39.65 -32.54 23.17
N ALA A 837 40.34 -33.66 23.38
CA ALA A 837 40.61 -34.19 24.71
C ALA A 837 41.48 -33.21 25.52
N ASP A 838 41.19 -33.09 26.82
CA ASP A 838 41.97 -32.22 27.73
C ASP A 838 43.31 -32.84 28.13
N GLY A 839 43.51 -34.13 27.82
CA GLY A 839 44.72 -34.87 28.10
C GLY A 839 44.86 -35.29 29.57
N ALA A 840 43.86 -35.05 30.42
CA ALA A 840 43.82 -35.57 31.79
C ALA A 840 43.17 -36.95 31.83
N ALA A 841 43.40 -37.73 32.90
CA ALA A 841 42.62 -38.93 33.12
C ALA A 841 41.24 -38.56 33.72
N PRO A 842 40.16 -39.28 33.39
CA PRO A 842 38.83 -38.89 33.83
C PRO A 842 38.64 -39.02 35.34
N GLY A 843 37.71 -38.24 35.91
CA GLY A 843 37.33 -38.34 37.31
C GLY A 843 36.72 -39.71 37.65
N GLY A 844 37.03 -40.23 38.85
CA GLY A 844 36.49 -41.50 39.35
C GLY A 844 34.97 -41.49 39.49
N VAL A 845 34.37 -42.69 39.49
CA VAL A 845 32.93 -42.90 39.67
C VAL A 845 32.64 -43.67 40.95
N GLN A 846 31.43 -43.55 41.48
CA GLN A 846 30.98 -44.32 42.63
C GLN A 846 30.01 -45.41 42.18
N ALA A 847 30.29 -46.67 42.54
CA ALA A 847 29.45 -47.81 42.23
C ALA A 847 28.50 -48.15 43.39
N SER A 848 27.28 -48.53 43.07
CA SER A 848 26.26 -49.04 43.98
C SER A 848 25.65 -50.32 43.42
N ILE A 849 24.99 -51.12 44.26
CA ILE A 849 24.39 -52.38 43.86
C ILE A 849 22.99 -52.53 44.41
N SER A 850 22.07 -53.01 43.56
CA SER A 850 20.71 -53.40 43.94
C SER A 850 20.36 -54.72 43.25
N GLY A 851 20.16 -55.77 44.05
CA GLY A 851 20.02 -57.14 43.53
C GLY A 851 21.26 -57.59 42.77
N LYS A 852 21.12 -57.88 41.47
CA LYS A 852 22.23 -58.21 40.55
C LYS A 852 22.70 -57.03 39.70
N THR A 853 22.08 -55.86 39.83
CA THR A 853 22.39 -54.70 38.99
C THR A 853 23.37 -53.79 39.72
N ILE A 854 24.53 -53.61 39.11
CA ILE A 854 25.54 -52.65 39.53
C ILE A 854 25.29 -51.37 38.74
N SER A 855 25.22 -50.24 39.43
CA SER A 855 25.05 -48.92 38.81
C SER A 855 26.13 -47.96 39.30
N TRP A 856 26.45 -46.91 38.55
CA TRP A 856 27.46 -45.93 38.96
C TRP A 856 27.11 -44.48 38.61
N THR A 857 27.75 -43.54 39.29
CA THR A 857 27.65 -42.11 38.98
C THR A 857 28.34 -41.78 37.66
N ASN A 858 27.94 -40.69 37.00
CA ASN A 858 28.73 -40.13 35.90
C ASN A 858 30.10 -39.65 36.40
N SER A 859 31.10 -39.67 35.51
CA SER A 859 32.35 -38.95 35.75
C SER A 859 32.10 -37.44 35.68
N GLY A 860 32.91 -36.66 36.41
CA GLY A 860 32.94 -35.20 36.28
C GLY A 860 33.68 -34.70 35.04
N SER A 861 34.34 -35.58 34.29
CA SER A 861 35.08 -35.26 33.07
C SER A 861 34.18 -35.18 31.85
N ASN A 862 34.50 -34.29 30.91
CA ASN A 862 33.66 -33.96 29.76
C ASN A 862 34.03 -34.73 28.49
N ASP A 863 35.00 -35.64 28.55
CA ASP A 863 35.57 -36.40 27.43
C ASP A 863 35.44 -37.93 27.58
N VAL A 864 34.57 -38.36 28.49
CA VAL A 864 34.28 -39.78 28.76
C VAL A 864 33.48 -40.39 27.63
N VAL A 865 33.97 -41.51 27.09
CA VAL A 865 33.28 -42.30 26.04
C VAL A 865 32.52 -43.50 26.60
N GLY A 866 32.85 -43.91 27.82
CA GLY A 866 32.17 -44.99 28.50
C GLY A 866 32.91 -45.51 29.73
N TYR A 867 32.47 -46.67 30.19
CA TYR A 867 32.88 -47.26 31.46
C TYR A 867 33.31 -48.71 31.24
N ARG A 868 34.36 -49.14 31.94
CA ARG A 868 34.78 -50.54 32.00
C ARG A 868 34.42 -51.10 33.36
N VAL A 869 33.77 -52.26 33.36
CA VAL A 869 33.39 -53.00 34.57
C VAL A 869 34.39 -54.12 34.76
N TYR A 870 34.93 -54.20 35.96
CA TYR A 870 35.87 -55.23 36.40
C TYR A 870 35.21 -56.11 37.45
N LYS A 871 35.51 -57.40 37.41
CA LYS A 871 35.15 -58.41 38.41
C LYS A 871 36.43 -59.06 38.90
N ASP A 872 36.70 -58.98 40.20
CA ASP A 872 37.89 -59.55 40.84
C ASP A 872 39.20 -59.16 40.12
N GLY A 873 39.27 -57.90 39.65
CA GLY A 873 40.40 -57.34 38.90
C GLY A 873 40.41 -57.65 37.40
N SER A 874 39.51 -58.50 36.88
CA SER A 874 39.41 -58.83 35.46
C SER A 874 38.28 -58.06 34.76
N ARG A 875 38.54 -57.48 33.59
CA ARG A 875 37.52 -56.74 32.82
C ARG A 875 36.43 -57.70 32.32
N VAL A 876 35.17 -57.42 32.66
CA VAL A 876 34.00 -58.23 32.27
C VAL A 876 33.04 -57.52 31.31
N ALA A 877 33.05 -56.18 31.26
CA ALA A 877 32.25 -55.42 30.31
C ALA A 877 32.88 -54.06 29.96
N SER A 878 32.55 -53.55 28.78
CA SER A 878 32.72 -52.16 28.38
C SER A 878 31.37 -51.62 27.97
N ILE A 879 30.93 -50.52 28.58
CA ILE A 879 29.59 -49.96 28.40
C ILE A 879 29.77 -48.50 28.00
N SER A 880 29.35 -48.16 26.78
CA SER A 880 29.39 -46.77 26.33
C SER A 880 28.55 -45.89 27.25
N GLU A 881 29.03 -44.68 27.53
CA GLU A 881 28.31 -43.68 28.32
C GLU A 881 26.91 -43.41 27.73
N ALA A 882 26.78 -43.48 26.41
CA ALA A 882 25.52 -43.30 25.70
C ALA A 882 24.50 -44.44 25.89
N LYS A 883 24.92 -45.59 26.45
CA LYS A 883 24.06 -46.77 26.60
C LYS A 883 23.42 -46.83 27.98
N SER A 884 24.22 -46.90 29.03
CA SER A 884 23.75 -46.99 30.42
C SER A 884 24.89 -46.81 31.42
N ASN A 885 24.55 -46.37 32.62
CA ASN A 885 25.44 -46.42 33.79
C ASN A 885 25.12 -47.63 34.69
N SER A 886 24.79 -48.75 34.07
CA SER A 886 24.44 -49.96 34.79
C SER A 886 24.87 -51.22 34.05
N TYR A 887 25.15 -52.26 34.82
CA TYR A 887 25.56 -53.59 34.38
C TYR A 887 24.90 -54.65 35.25
N THR A 888 24.29 -55.66 34.63
CA THR A 888 23.79 -56.84 35.35
C THR A 888 24.93 -57.82 35.55
N ALA A 889 25.30 -58.02 36.81
CA ALA A 889 26.37 -58.93 37.20
C ALA A 889 26.04 -60.38 36.83
N ASN A 890 27.05 -61.09 36.30
CA ASN A 890 26.94 -62.45 35.78
C ASN A 890 27.33 -63.53 36.81
N GLY A 891 27.51 -63.17 38.09
CA GLY A 891 27.79 -64.10 39.17
C GLY A 891 28.35 -63.42 40.43
N PRO A 892 28.58 -64.18 41.51
CA PRO A 892 29.20 -63.67 42.73
C PRO A 892 30.65 -63.23 42.48
N GLY A 893 31.10 -62.21 43.21
CA GLY A 893 32.42 -61.58 43.06
C GLY A 893 32.41 -60.10 43.43
N SER A 894 33.59 -59.50 43.48
CA SER A 894 33.81 -58.07 43.77
C SER A 894 33.90 -57.28 42.46
N TYR A 895 33.05 -56.27 42.29
CA TYR A 895 32.98 -55.47 41.08
C TYR A 895 33.43 -54.03 41.31
N SER A 896 34.17 -53.49 40.35
CA SER A 896 34.56 -52.08 40.31
C SER A 896 34.38 -51.52 38.89
N VAL A 897 34.25 -50.20 38.80
CA VAL A 897 34.02 -49.49 37.54
C VAL A 897 35.06 -48.38 37.38
N VAL A 898 35.56 -48.20 36.16
CA VAL A 898 36.41 -47.06 35.78
C VAL A 898 35.74 -46.31 34.63
N ALA A 899 35.84 -44.99 34.65
CA ALA A 899 35.53 -44.15 33.50
C ALA A 899 36.68 -44.21 32.49
N VAL A 900 36.38 -44.15 31.20
CA VAL A 900 37.34 -44.17 30.10
C VAL A 900 37.11 -42.97 29.19
N ASP A 901 38.16 -42.19 28.94
CA ASP A 901 38.11 -41.05 28.03
C ASP A 901 38.30 -41.43 26.55
N ILE A 902 38.09 -40.47 25.65
CA ILE A 902 38.24 -40.67 24.19
C ILE A 902 39.66 -41.06 23.74
N THR A 903 40.68 -40.79 24.54
CA THR A 903 42.08 -41.18 24.26
C THR A 903 42.46 -42.52 24.89
N GLY A 904 41.57 -43.11 25.68
CA GLY A 904 41.73 -44.39 26.36
C GLY A 904 42.31 -44.33 27.77
N LYS A 905 42.50 -43.14 28.37
CA LYS A 905 42.92 -43.07 29.78
C LYS A 905 41.74 -43.41 30.69
N GLN A 906 42.07 -43.91 31.88
CA GLN A 906 41.09 -44.45 32.82
C GLN A 906 41.16 -43.69 34.13
N SER A 907 40.01 -43.55 34.78
CA SER A 907 39.93 -43.03 36.14
C SER A 907 40.53 -44.02 37.15
N ALA A 908 40.69 -43.57 38.40
CA ALA A 908 40.79 -44.51 39.51
C ALA A 908 39.55 -45.43 39.56
N ALA A 909 39.73 -46.65 40.03
CA ALA A 909 38.63 -47.59 40.23
C ALA A 909 37.64 -47.04 41.27
N SER A 910 36.35 -47.26 41.03
CA SER A 910 35.30 -46.99 42.01
C SER A 910 35.53 -47.77 43.30
N ASN A 911 34.74 -47.45 44.34
CA ASN A 911 34.52 -48.39 45.44
C ASN A 911 34.06 -49.75 44.90
N SER A 912 34.49 -50.82 45.56
CA SER A 912 34.06 -52.18 45.20
C SER A 912 32.68 -52.50 45.75
N VAL A 913 31.83 -53.13 44.93
CA VAL A 913 30.53 -53.68 45.33
C VAL A 913 30.53 -55.19 45.11
N SER A 914 29.98 -55.97 46.05
CA SER A 914 30.09 -57.44 46.01
C SER A 914 28.74 -58.12 45.91
N ILE A 915 28.67 -59.19 45.12
CA ILE A 915 27.54 -60.14 45.12
C ILE A 915 27.98 -61.41 45.84
N ALA A 916 27.25 -61.77 46.89
CA ALA A 916 27.49 -62.98 47.65
C ALA A 916 27.15 -64.23 46.83
N ALA A 917 27.97 -65.27 46.95
CA ALA A 917 27.64 -66.59 46.41
C ALA A 917 26.41 -67.16 47.15
N PRO A 918 25.48 -67.83 46.46
CA PRO A 918 24.35 -68.47 47.14
C PRO A 918 24.86 -69.50 48.16
N LYS A 919 24.27 -69.48 49.37
CA LYS A 919 24.58 -70.43 50.45
C LYS A 919 24.17 -71.85 50.01
N PRO A 920 25.02 -72.88 50.17
CA PRO A 920 24.67 -74.25 49.79
C PRO A 920 23.57 -74.81 50.71
N GLU A 921 22.57 -75.48 50.13
CA GLU A 921 21.54 -76.22 50.85
C GLU A 921 22.08 -77.54 51.44
N PRO A 922 21.52 -78.04 52.56
CA PRO A 922 21.99 -79.26 53.22
C PRO A 922 21.50 -80.53 52.51
N LYS A 923 22.40 -81.53 52.42
CA LYS A 923 22.15 -82.90 51.91
C LYS A 923 21.15 -83.68 52.77
N PRO A 924 20.25 -84.47 52.14
CA PRO A 924 19.65 -85.65 52.76
C PRO A 924 20.41 -86.95 52.40
N GLU A 925 20.47 -87.89 53.35
CA GLU A 925 20.99 -89.26 53.22
C GLU A 925 19.88 -90.30 52.90
N PRO A 926 20.22 -91.54 52.46
CA PRO A 926 19.52 -92.26 51.39
C PRO A 926 18.71 -93.50 51.82
N LYS A 927 17.92 -94.07 50.89
CA LYS A 927 17.71 -95.51 50.56
C LYS A 927 16.38 -95.73 49.78
N PRO A 928 16.16 -96.87 49.09
CA PRO A 928 17.01 -97.60 48.14
C PRO A 928 16.25 -97.94 46.82
N ASP A 929 16.97 -98.41 45.79
CA ASP A 929 16.46 -98.76 44.45
C ASP A 929 15.39 -99.87 44.41
N PRO A 930 14.64 -99.94 43.30
CA PRO A 930 14.49 -101.18 42.57
C PRO A 930 14.98 -101.08 41.11
N GLU A 931 15.62 -102.17 40.68
CA GLU A 931 16.14 -102.50 39.34
C GLU A 931 15.04 -102.62 38.24
N PRO A 932 15.43 -102.70 36.95
CA PRO A 932 14.56 -102.45 35.81
C PRO A 932 13.82 -103.71 35.31
N GLU A 933 12.63 -103.53 34.72
CA GLU A 933 12.08 -104.50 33.77
C GLU A 933 11.61 -103.82 32.48
N LYS A 934 11.87 -104.55 31.38
CA LYS A 934 11.89 -104.14 29.98
C LYS A 934 10.50 -104.06 29.35
N GLU A 935 10.40 -103.20 28.31
CA GLU A 935 9.67 -103.27 27.01
C GLU A 935 8.45 -104.23 26.89
N PRO A 936 7.36 -103.89 26.14
CA PRO A 936 7.49 -103.49 24.73
C PRO A 936 6.39 -102.55 24.13
N GLU A 937 6.68 -102.20 22.88
CA GLU A 937 5.92 -101.51 21.82
C GLU A 937 4.38 -101.62 21.71
N LYS A 938 3.86 -100.56 21.06
CA LYS A 938 2.73 -100.45 20.08
C LYS A 938 1.29 -100.21 20.59
N GLU A 939 0.78 -99.06 20.13
CA GLU A 939 -0.55 -98.71 19.56
C GLU A 939 -1.74 -99.68 19.73
N PRO A 940 -3.01 -99.22 19.56
CA PRO A 940 -3.63 -97.90 19.78
C PRO A 940 -5.05 -97.99 20.41
N GLU A 941 -5.73 -96.84 20.50
CA GLU A 941 -7.20 -96.63 20.54
C GLU A 941 -8.07 -96.95 21.80
N LYS A 942 -8.85 -95.91 22.14
CA LYS A 942 -10.23 -95.82 22.66
C LYS A 942 -10.55 -95.89 24.17
N GLU A 943 -11.13 -94.76 24.62
CA GLU A 943 -12.09 -94.51 25.72
C GLU A 943 -13.37 -95.41 25.60
N PRO A 944 -14.40 -95.43 26.50
CA PRO A 944 -14.78 -94.41 27.52
C PRO A 944 -15.48 -94.90 28.83
N GLU A 945 -15.91 -93.90 29.62
CA GLU A 945 -17.15 -93.81 30.45
C GLU A 945 -17.19 -94.12 31.98
N LYS A 946 -17.67 -93.08 32.71
CA LYS A 946 -18.63 -93.02 33.85
C LYS A 946 -18.16 -92.69 35.29
N GLU A 947 -18.25 -91.39 35.62
CA GLU A 947 -19.06 -90.65 36.65
C GLU A 947 -19.71 -91.39 37.86
N PRO A 948 -20.00 -90.73 39.03
CA PRO A 948 -20.68 -89.40 39.14
C PRO A 948 -20.42 -88.45 40.35
N GLU A 949 -20.89 -87.18 40.18
CA GLU A 949 -21.60 -86.19 41.08
C GLU A 949 -21.25 -86.04 42.60
N LYS A 950 -21.35 -84.88 43.29
CA LYS A 950 -22.28 -83.71 43.19
C LYS A 950 -21.80 -82.48 44.02
N GLU A 951 -22.19 -81.30 43.56
CA GLU A 951 -22.18 -79.90 44.11
C GLU A 951 -22.90 -79.68 45.47
N PRO A 952 -23.05 -78.46 46.08
CA PRO A 952 -22.83 -77.07 45.58
C PRO A 952 -22.21 -76.02 46.56
N GLU A 953 -21.80 -74.84 46.05
CA GLU A 953 -22.43 -73.54 46.40
C GLU A 953 -21.95 -72.35 45.55
N LYS A 954 -22.90 -71.45 45.27
CA LYS A 954 -22.96 -70.28 44.37
C LYS A 954 -22.31 -69.01 44.97
N GLU A 955 -21.52 -68.23 44.23
CA GLU A 955 -21.83 -66.95 43.51
C GLU A 955 -22.17 -65.72 44.40
N PRO A 956 -21.83 -64.44 44.02
CA PRO A 956 -22.19 -63.84 42.72
C PRO A 956 -21.15 -62.96 41.97
N GLU A 957 -21.32 -62.96 40.63
CA GLU A 957 -21.23 -61.93 39.56
C GLU A 957 -20.18 -60.78 39.64
N LYS A 958 -19.27 -60.52 38.66
CA LYS A 958 -19.22 -60.41 37.17
C LYS A 958 -19.59 -59.02 36.58
N GLU A 959 -18.62 -58.42 35.88
CA GLU A 959 -18.75 -57.66 34.62
C GLU A 959 -17.39 -57.66 33.84
N PRO A 960 -17.35 -57.48 32.50
CA PRO A 960 -16.71 -58.48 31.64
C PRO A 960 -15.55 -57.99 30.73
N GLU A 961 -14.65 -58.92 30.41
CA GLU A 961 -13.75 -58.87 29.25
C GLU A 961 -14.48 -59.27 27.96
N LYS A 962 -14.15 -58.61 26.85
CA LYS A 962 -14.73 -58.85 25.52
C LYS A 962 -13.91 -59.84 24.69
N GLU A 963 -14.61 -60.82 24.12
CA GLU A 963 -14.17 -61.73 23.05
C GLU A 963 -14.00 -61.03 21.68
N PRO A 964 -13.30 -61.69 20.73
CA PRO A 964 -13.20 -61.26 19.33
C PRO A 964 -14.21 -61.98 18.42
N GLU A 965 -14.95 -61.22 17.61
CA GLU A 965 -15.69 -61.71 16.42
C GLU A 965 -15.14 -61.05 15.11
N PRO A 966 -15.69 -61.28 13.90
CA PRO A 966 -15.11 -62.17 12.88
C PRO A 966 -14.63 -61.41 11.62
N LYS A 967 -13.91 -62.13 10.74
CA LYS A 967 -13.55 -61.68 9.38
C LYS A 967 -14.80 -61.48 8.49
N PRO A 968 -14.84 -60.46 7.63
CA PRO A 968 -15.74 -60.44 6.48
C PRO A 968 -15.04 -60.90 5.19
N GLU A 969 -15.68 -61.84 4.51
CA GLU A 969 -15.50 -62.19 3.09
C GLU A 969 -15.99 -61.07 2.14
N PRO A 970 -15.55 -61.07 0.87
CA PRO A 970 -15.81 -60.01 -0.10
C PRO A 970 -17.18 -60.18 -0.79
N LYS A 971 -17.89 -59.07 -0.99
CA LYS A 971 -19.02 -58.97 -1.93
C LYS A 971 -18.61 -58.23 -3.21
N PRO A 972 -19.30 -58.51 -4.33
CA PRO A 972 -18.69 -58.74 -5.63
C PRO A 972 -18.44 -57.47 -6.45
N GLU A 973 -17.45 -57.56 -7.32
CA GLU A 973 -17.19 -56.63 -8.42
C GLU A 973 -18.45 -56.41 -9.28
N PRO A 974 -18.76 -55.16 -9.68
CA PRO A 974 -19.52 -54.96 -10.89
C PRO A 974 -18.64 -55.33 -12.09
N LYS A 975 -19.10 -56.30 -12.87
CA LYS A 975 -18.59 -56.61 -14.21
C LYS A 975 -18.54 -55.35 -15.09
N PRO A 976 -17.59 -55.27 -16.04
CA PRO A 976 -17.46 -54.14 -16.94
C PRO A 976 -18.61 -54.12 -17.94
N GLU A 977 -19.33 -53.00 -18.00
CA GLU A 977 -20.15 -52.65 -19.16
C GLU A 977 -19.24 -52.18 -20.33
N PRO A 978 -19.69 -52.40 -21.58
CA PRO A 978 -18.81 -52.49 -22.74
C PRO A 978 -18.30 -51.12 -23.22
N LYS A 979 -17.12 -51.15 -23.85
CA LYS A 979 -16.54 -50.06 -24.65
C LYS A 979 -17.61 -49.37 -25.52
N PRO A 980 -17.65 -48.04 -25.57
CA PRO A 980 -18.13 -47.37 -26.75
C PRO A 980 -17.10 -47.58 -27.87
N GLU A 981 -17.54 -48.10 -29.00
CA GLU A 981 -16.81 -48.08 -30.27
C GLU A 981 -16.39 -46.64 -30.63
N PRO A 982 -15.26 -46.46 -31.34
CA PRO A 982 -14.85 -45.15 -31.81
C PRO A 982 -15.80 -44.69 -32.91
N LYS A 983 -16.50 -43.57 -32.68
CA LYS A 983 -17.14 -42.83 -33.79
C LYS A 983 -16.14 -41.86 -34.42
N PRO A 984 -16.24 -41.66 -35.74
CA PRO A 984 -15.13 -41.31 -36.60
C PRO A 984 -14.80 -39.82 -36.60
N ASP A 985 -13.55 -39.52 -36.97
CA ASP A 985 -12.98 -38.18 -37.12
C ASP A 985 -13.94 -37.17 -37.80
N PRO A 986 -14.03 -35.93 -37.29
CA PRO A 986 -14.54 -34.86 -38.12
C PRO A 986 -13.52 -34.57 -39.22
N LYS A 987 -13.93 -34.80 -40.46
CA LYS A 987 -13.24 -34.38 -41.68
C LYS A 987 -12.83 -32.90 -41.61
N PRO A 988 -11.70 -32.53 -42.22
CA PRO A 988 -11.28 -31.14 -42.35
C PRO A 988 -12.08 -30.47 -43.46
N ASP A 989 -12.78 -29.38 -43.14
CA ASP A 989 -13.41 -28.50 -44.12
C ASP A 989 -12.52 -27.26 -44.40
N PRO A 990 -12.68 -26.63 -45.57
CA PRO A 990 -11.60 -26.50 -46.54
C PRO A 990 -10.88 -25.14 -46.53
N LYS A 991 -9.67 -25.15 -47.08
CA LYS A 991 -8.90 -23.97 -47.49
C LYS A 991 -9.74 -23.02 -48.36
N PRO A 992 -9.57 -21.69 -48.23
CA PRO A 992 -9.77 -20.77 -49.34
C PRO A 992 -8.47 -20.61 -50.14
N ASP A 993 -8.56 -20.88 -51.44
CA ASP A 993 -7.54 -20.60 -52.46
C ASP A 993 -7.53 -19.10 -52.88
N PRO A 994 -6.54 -18.62 -53.68
CA PRO A 994 -5.95 -17.29 -53.55
C PRO A 994 -6.24 -16.27 -54.69
N LYS A 995 -5.76 -15.03 -54.47
CA LYS A 995 -5.37 -13.90 -55.40
C LYS A 995 -6.45 -12.86 -55.79
N PRO A 996 -6.10 -11.64 -56.29
CA PRO A 996 -4.79 -11.13 -56.76
C PRO A 996 -4.33 -9.69 -56.35
N ASP A 997 -3.02 -9.45 -56.59
CA ASP A 997 -2.31 -8.27 -57.10
C ASP A 997 -2.08 -6.94 -56.32
N LYS A 998 -0.76 -6.71 -56.08
CA LYS A 998 0.12 -5.51 -56.12
C LYS A 998 -0.39 -4.21 -56.80
N PRO A 999 0.15 -3.01 -56.48
CA PRO A 999 1.54 -2.57 -56.82
C PRO A 999 2.30 -1.80 -55.69
N GLU A 1000 3.60 -2.09 -55.46
CA GLU A 1000 4.81 -1.30 -55.85
C GLU A 1000 5.11 0.01 -55.07
N LYS A 1001 6.16 -0.08 -54.22
CA LYS A 1001 7.36 0.79 -54.01
C LYS A 1001 7.34 2.28 -54.44
N PRO A 1002 8.09 3.20 -53.78
CA PRO A 1002 9.54 3.03 -53.54
C PRO A 1002 10.16 3.59 -52.25
N ASP A 1003 11.42 3.16 -52.04
CA ASP A 1003 12.44 3.66 -51.10
C ASP A 1003 12.62 5.20 -51.15
N PRO A 1004 13.20 5.82 -50.11
CA PRO A 1004 14.62 6.14 -50.24
C PRO A 1004 15.47 5.93 -48.98
N LYS A 1005 16.77 5.83 -49.27
CA LYS A 1005 17.92 5.68 -48.39
C LYS A 1005 18.52 7.09 -48.08
N PRO A 1006 19.66 7.21 -47.36
CA PRO A 1006 19.79 7.87 -46.06
C PRO A 1006 20.51 9.23 -46.13
N ASP A 1007 20.43 10.02 -45.06
CA ASP A 1007 21.40 11.10 -44.81
C ASP A 1007 22.01 11.04 -43.40
N LYS A 1008 23.36 11.12 -43.40
CA LYS A 1008 24.24 11.46 -42.26
C LYS A 1008 24.28 12.99 -42.09
N PRO A 1009 24.67 13.50 -40.91
CA PRO A 1009 26.06 14.00 -40.69
C PRO A 1009 26.60 13.55 -39.31
N ALA A 1010 27.86 13.14 -39.09
CA ALA A 1010 29.17 13.80 -39.24
C ALA A 1010 29.44 14.96 -38.23
N GLU A 1011 30.07 14.57 -37.11
CA GLU A 1011 31.17 15.17 -36.33
C GLU A 1011 31.47 16.68 -36.28
N GLY A 1012 31.85 17.12 -35.06
CA GLY A 1012 32.73 18.27 -34.74
C GLY A 1012 32.01 19.40 -33.99
N ASP A 1013 32.52 20.04 -32.95
CA ASP A 1013 33.78 19.95 -32.20
C ASP A 1013 33.63 20.81 -30.92
N ALA A 1014 34.57 20.65 -30.00
CA ALA A 1014 34.62 21.23 -28.65
C ALA A 1014 34.46 22.77 -28.52
N ALA A 1015 33.83 23.19 -27.42
CA ALA A 1015 34.23 24.29 -26.53
C ALA A 1015 33.49 24.18 -25.19
#